data_AF-A0A916WKM7-F1
#
_entry.id   AF-A0A916WKM7-F1
#
_cell.length_a   1.000
_cell.length_b   1.000
_cell.length_c   1.000
_cell.angle_alpha   90.00
_cell.angle_beta   90.00
_cell.angle_gamma   90.00
#
_symmetry.space_group_name_H-M   'P 1'
#
loop_
_entity.id
_entity.type
_entity.pdbx_description
1 polymer ?
#
loop_
_entity_poly.entity_id
_entity_poly.type
_entity_poly.pdbx_seq_one_letter_code
_entity_poly.pdbx_strand_id
1 'polypeptide(L)'
;MTNTFPEGFVWGTGTSAYQVEGAWDVDGKVPSVWDTAMHSTLRTPDGTSGDRAIDQYHRLDEDLALLKDLGAGAHRFSVAWPRIVTDATGTVNQAGLDYYERLVDGLLERGIAPALNLYHWDTPQWMEDLGGMMTRDFAEHFGHLAAVVGERMGDRVAQWFTMNEPTHPSLAGYVAGFLPPARREGVAGMATVHYLLLAHGTSISALRAAGVSGQIGTILSMNGVVPATTHPDDIAAAERAEYFDGRLFLDPMLGRGHLPELAAVLGDTVRDGDLETIAQPMDVLGVNWYSTYTVASAERAAVHLAELPPRASMFLGFAPVTAGLGFAIVPAPGLPWGGAHRQLTPGGLRGALDWLAATYPEHPDVTITENGIGYPDVPYASGVIHDELRIEYLAWAIQEVADAIADGARVRGYHAWSSHDNLQYMAGFTQRFGLIHVDPDTLVRTPKASFDWYREVVRTGAVTAPASTTPGGDHVGIDISGVRNARGIGGLQTLDGRLVRDGLVFRSAGLHAITQAGRQQLAGLGVSTILDLRGTTETEKEPDQFPGVRVVSLPLHEPSDPEAGIVLGAVAGASGGPALREVYREIALTRGAEIVAGLRAITSAEGAVLAHCTAGKDRTGVFVALLLAAIGVRDDQIVRTYAESVERLGAEFRSEVSGLLGLHGGATIAEDTLDELLASPAELIEDVLAGIRHDHGTVAAYLAAHGFSYDELSELRRKLVV
;
A
#
# COMPACT_ATOMS: atom_id res chain seq x y z
N MET A 1 -17.14 -0.10 13.08
CA MET A 1 -18.58 -0.15 12.71
C MET A 1 -18.63 -0.45 11.23
N THR A 2 -19.46 -1.38 10.78
CA THR A 2 -19.60 -1.68 9.33
C THR A 2 -20.42 -0.58 8.68
N ASN A 3 -19.78 0.36 7.97
CA ASN A 3 -20.49 1.34 7.16
C ASN A 3 -21.03 0.65 5.90
N THR A 4 -22.32 0.78 5.64
CA THR A 4 -22.97 0.25 4.43
C THR A 4 -22.93 1.29 3.32
N PHE A 5 -22.48 0.89 2.13
CA PHE A 5 -22.49 1.74 0.94
C PHE A 5 -23.91 2.11 0.49
N PRO A 6 -24.11 3.27 -0.16
CA PRO A 6 -25.43 3.70 -0.60
C PRO A 6 -26.01 2.74 -1.63
N GLU A 7 -27.35 2.65 -1.68
CA GLU A 7 -28.04 1.91 -2.73
C GLU A 7 -27.62 2.43 -4.11
N GLY A 8 -27.31 1.51 -5.03
CA GLY A 8 -26.82 1.85 -6.36
C GLY A 8 -25.32 2.17 -6.44
N PHE A 9 -24.54 1.99 -5.36
CA PHE A 9 -23.08 2.12 -5.43
C PHE A 9 -22.49 1.10 -6.41
N VAL A 10 -21.66 1.58 -7.35
CA VAL A 10 -21.10 0.76 -8.42
C VAL A 10 -19.76 0.19 -8.00
N TRP A 11 -19.71 -1.13 -7.82
CA TRP A 11 -18.45 -1.85 -7.67
C TRP A 11 -17.92 -2.29 -9.03
N GLY A 12 -16.64 -2.06 -9.28
CA GLY A 12 -16.01 -2.42 -10.53
C GLY A 12 -14.56 -2.87 -10.39
N THR A 13 -13.94 -3.11 -11.54
CA THR A 13 -12.50 -3.36 -11.69
C THR A 13 -11.97 -2.61 -12.90
N GLY A 14 -10.64 -2.42 -12.99
CA GLY A 14 -9.99 -1.72 -14.09
C GLY A 14 -8.94 -2.54 -14.84
N THR A 15 -8.74 -2.22 -16.12
CA THR A 15 -7.59 -2.56 -16.98
C THR A 15 -7.24 -1.39 -17.92
N SER A 16 -6.12 -1.49 -18.63
CA SER A 16 -5.75 -0.60 -19.74
C SER A 16 -5.21 -1.39 -20.92
N ALA A 17 -5.48 -0.90 -22.13
CA ALA A 17 -5.27 -1.60 -23.39
C ALA A 17 -3.83 -2.13 -23.54
N TYR A 18 -2.83 -1.24 -23.52
CA TYR A 18 -1.43 -1.63 -23.70
C TYR A 18 -0.94 -2.63 -22.64
N GLN A 19 -1.49 -2.58 -21.41
CA GLN A 19 -1.05 -3.43 -20.31
C GLN A 19 -1.64 -4.85 -20.38
N VAL A 20 -2.76 -5.07 -21.09
CA VAL A 20 -3.45 -6.36 -21.12
C VAL A 20 -3.63 -7.00 -22.51
N GLU A 21 -3.79 -6.20 -23.57
CA GLU A 21 -4.22 -6.71 -24.86
C GLU A 21 -3.20 -7.63 -25.53
N GLY A 22 -1.93 -7.19 -25.60
CA GLY A 22 -0.95 -7.79 -26.48
C GLY A 22 -1.31 -7.58 -27.95
N ALA A 23 -0.92 -8.55 -28.80
CA ALA A 23 -1.25 -8.55 -30.22
C ALA A 23 -0.88 -7.21 -30.90
N TRP A 24 0.33 -6.74 -30.59
CA TRP A 24 0.73 -5.35 -30.81
C TRP A 24 0.78 -4.91 -32.28
N ASP A 25 0.96 -5.87 -33.21
CA ASP A 25 1.06 -5.69 -34.66
C ASP A 25 0.02 -6.53 -35.44
N VAL A 26 -1.05 -6.97 -34.77
CA VAL A 26 -2.12 -7.80 -35.35
C VAL A 26 -3.29 -6.92 -35.81
N ASP A 27 -3.96 -7.37 -36.88
CA ASP A 27 -5.20 -6.79 -37.42
C ASP A 27 -5.12 -5.29 -37.69
N GLY A 28 -3.97 -4.84 -38.21
CA GLY A 28 -3.77 -3.46 -38.66
C GLY A 28 -3.46 -2.46 -37.54
N LYS A 29 -3.26 -2.90 -36.29
CA LYS A 29 -2.76 -2.02 -35.22
C LYS A 29 -1.38 -1.47 -35.62
N VAL A 30 -1.20 -0.16 -35.47
CA VAL A 30 0.09 0.50 -35.66
C VAL A 30 0.88 0.62 -34.34
N PRO A 31 2.19 0.93 -34.36
CA PRO A 31 2.94 1.13 -33.13
C PRO A 31 2.46 2.36 -32.35
N SER A 32 2.43 2.25 -31.02
CA SER A 32 2.36 3.36 -30.08
C SER A 32 3.75 3.86 -29.67
N VAL A 33 3.81 4.99 -28.96
CA VAL A 33 5.04 5.46 -28.31
C VAL A 33 5.62 4.44 -27.32
N TRP A 34 4.77 3.62 -26.69
CA TRP A 34 5.21 2.56 -25.79
C TRP A 34 5.81 1.37 -26.54
N ASP A 35 5.21 0.98 -27.66
CA ASP A 35 5.75 -0.06 -28.55
C ASP A 35 7.16 0.36 -29.02
N THR A 36 7.28 1.57 -29.58
CA THR A 36 8.55 2.14 -30.05
C THR A 36 9.60 2.16 -28.94
N ALA A 37 9.24 2.60 -27.74
CA ALA A 37 10.17 2.68 -26.62
C ALA A 37 10.61 1.28 -26.14
N MET A 38 9.69 0.33 -25.97
CA MET A 38 10.01 -1.05 -25.54
C MET A 38 10.86 -1.81 -26.56
N HIS A 39 10.74 -1.50 -27.85
CA HIS A 39 11.57 -2.11 -28.90
C HIS A 39 12.94 -1.43 -29.08
N SER A 40 13.19 -0.30 -28.41
CA SER A 40 14.41 0.49 -28.60
C SER A 40 15.15 0.79 -27.30
N THR A 41 14.59 1.67 -26.47
CA THR A 41 15.27 2.33 -25.35
C THR A 41 14.87 1.80 -23.98
N LEU A 42 13.70 1.15 -23.87
CA LEU A 42 13.16 0.59 -22.63
C LEU A 42 13.22 -0.93 -22.65
N ARG A 43 13.55 -1.52 -21.50
CA ARG A 43 13.49 -2.96 -21.25
C ARG A 43 13.01 -3.17 -19.82
N THR A 44 12.02 -4.03 -19.62
CA THR A 44 11.57 -4.37 -18.26
C THR A 44 12.61 -5.26 -17.56
N PRO A 45 12.63 -5.27 -16.21
CA PRO A 45 13.56 -6.11 -15.46
C PRO A 45 13.43 -7.62 -15.71
N ASP A 46 12.24 -8.08 -16.07
CA ASP A 46 11.92 -9.49 -16.33
C ASP A 46 11.89 -9.84 -17.83
N GLY A 47 12.19 -8.89 -18.71
CA GLY A 47 12.23 -9.09 -20.16
C GLY A 47 10.85 -9.16 -20.83
N THR A 48 9.76 -8.95 -20.10
CA THR A 48 8.41 -8.89 -20.66
C THR A 48 8.14 -7.57 -21.43
N SER A 49 7.16 -7.57 -22.33
CA SER A 49 6.77 -6.37 -23.09
C SER A 49 5.27 -6.35 -23.44
N GLY A 50 4.82 -5.24 -24.01
CA GLY A 50 3.44 -5.04 -24.49
C GLY A 50 3.11 -5.87 -25.73
N ASP A 51 4.11 -6.49 -26.37
CA ASP A 51 3.92 -7.33 -27.56
C ASP A 51 2.91 -8.44 -27.31
N ARG A 52 3.02 -9.07 -26.14
CA ARG A 52 2.15 -10.16 -25.66
C ARG A 52 1.28 -9.73 -24.49
N ALA A 53 1.80 -8.94 -23.54
CA ALA A 53 1.10 -8.61 -22.29
C ALA A 53 0.47 -9.87 -21.64
N ILE A 54 -0.85 -9.89 -21.40
CA ILE A 54 -1.59 -11.10 -21.00
C ILE A 54 -2.37 -11.74 -22.14
N ASP A 55 -2.24 -11.24 -23.36
CA ASP A 55 -2.89 -11.73 -24.56
C ASP A 55 -4.43 -11.69 -24.49
N GLN A 56 -4.98 -10.68 -23.81
CA GLN A 56 -6.44 -10.51 -23.71
C GLN A 56 -7.10 -10.38 -25.09
N TYR A 57 -6.38 -9.84 -26.08
CA TYR A 57 -6.89 -9.70 -27.44
C TYR A 57 -7.42 -11.04 -28.01
N HIS A 58 -6.70 -12.13 -27.75
CA HIS A 58 -7.08 -13.48 -28.20
C HIS A 58 -7.85 -14.27 -27.12
N ARG A 59 -7.76 -13.87 -25.85
CA ARG A 59 -8.33 -14.59 -24.68
C ARG A 59 -9.51 -13.89 -24.03
N LEU A 60 -10.14 -12.97 -24.75
CA LEU A 60 -11.23 -12.14 -24.26
C LEU A 60 -12.34 -12.93 -23.55
N ASP A 61 -12.75 -14.07 -24.11
CA ASP A 61 -13.83 -14.89 -23.54
C ASP A 61 -13.48 -15.49 -22.17
N GLU A 62 -12.21 -15.83 -21.95
CA GLU A 62 -11.68 -16.35 -20.68
C GLU A 62 -11.71 -15.24 -19.61
N ASP A 63 -11.20 -14.06 -19.95
CA ASP A 63 -11.17 -12.92 -19.04
C ASP A 63 -12.59 -12.42 -18.72
N LEU A 64 -13.49 -12.38 -19.70
CA LEU A 64 -14.90 -12.03 -19.50
C LEU A 64 -15.63 -13.03 -18.59
N ALA A 65 -15.32 -14.32 -18.67
CA ALA A 65 -15.88 -15.32 -17.77
C ALA A 65 -15.44 -15.06 -16.31
N LEU A 66 -14.17 -14.75 -16.09
CA LEU A 66 -13.64 -14.43 -14.75
C LEU A 66 -14.24 -13.13 -14.19
N LEU A 67 -14.45 -12.10 -15.03
CA LEU A 67 -15.12 -10.87 -14.61
C LEU A 67 -16.57 -11.13 -14.17
N LYS A 68 -17.28 -12.04 -14.86
CA LYS A 68 -18.62 -12.48 -14.43
C LYS A 68 -18.57 -13.21 -13.10
N ASP A 69 -17.60 -14.10 -12.92
CA ASP A 69 -17.45 -14.88 -11.68
C ASP A 69 -17.08 -13.99 -10.49
N LEU A 70 -16.40 -12.86 -10.72
CA LEU A 70 -16.13 -11.84 -9.71
C LEU A 70 -17.42 -11.12 -9.26
N GLY A 71 -18.38 -10.95 -10.18
CA GLY A 71 -19.70 -10.37 -9.91
C GLY A 71 -19.74 -8.84 -9.79
N ALA A 72 -18.64 -8.13 -10.11
CA ALA A 72 -18.61 -6.67 -10.11
C ALA A 72 -19.56 -6.10 -11.17
N GLY A 73 -20.27 -5.02 -10.82
CA GLY A 73 -21.31 -4.43 -11.67
C GLY A 73 -20.77 -3.60 -12.85
N ALA A 74 -19.50 -3.22 -12.83
CA ALA A 74 -18.85 -2.49 -13.91
C ALA A 74 -17.43 -2.98 -14.20
N HIS A 75 -16.98 -2.82 -15.44
CA HIS A 75 -15.58 -3.02 -15.81
C HIS A 75 -15.08 -1.82 -16.60
N ARG A 76 -14.04 -1.17 -16.04
CA ARG A 76 -13.30 -0.11 -16.71
C ARG A 76 -12.19 -0.69 -17.56
N PHE A 77 -12.13 -0.26 -18.81
CA PHE A 77 -11.05 -0.58 -19.74
C PHE A 77 -10.73 0.66 -20.59
N SER A 78 -9.60 0.64 -21.30
CA SER A 78 -9.31 1.66 -22.31
C SER A 78 -9.33 1.08 -23.72
N VAL A 79 -9.57 1.94 -24.71
CA VAL A 79 -9.29 1.60 -26.10
C VAL A 79 -7.86 1.98 -26.46
N ALA A 80 -7.22 1.22 -27.34
CA ALA A 80 -5.95 1.56 -27.94
C ALA A 80 -6.19 2.44 -29.16
N TRP A 81 -5.89 3.74 -29.03
CA TRP A 81 -5.88 4.66 -30.18
C TRP A 81 -5.17 4.07 -31.41
N PRO A 82 -3.94 3.52 -31.32
CA PRO A 82 -3.23 2.98 -32.49
C PRO A 82 -3.90 1.74 -33.12
N ARG A 83 -4.89 1.14 -32.45
CA ARG A 83 -5.70 0.04 -33.00
C ARG A 83 -6.91 0.58 -33.78
N ILE A 84 -7.39 1.79 -33.45
CA ILE A 84 -8.59 2.39 -34.06
C ILE A 84 -8.27 3.36 -35.19
N VAL A 85 -7.36 4.32 -34.96
CA VAL A 85 -6.96 5.32 -35.96
C VAL A 85 -5.50 5.14 -36.28
N THR A 86 -5.23 4.76 -37.53
CA THR A 86 -3.94 4.18 -37.92
C THR A 86 -3.00 5.15 -38.64
N ASP A 87 -3.50 6.32 -39.02
CA ASP A 87 -2.69 7.36 -39.65
C ASP A 87 -3.28 8.77 -39.41
N ALA A 88 -2.51 9.78 -39.81
CA ALA A 88 -2.87 11.19 -39.70
C ALA A 88 -4.04 11.62 -40.61
N THR A 89 -4.48 10.78 -41.55
CA THR A 89 -5.67 11.08 -42.36
C THR A 89 -6.97 10.68 -41.66
N GLY A 90 -6.87 10.02 -40.50
CA GLY A 90 -8.01 9.56 -39.72
C GLY A 90 -8.52 8.19 -40.17
N THR A 91 -7.69 7.37 -40.85
CA THR A 91 -8.08 6.03 -41.33
C THR A 91 -8.52 5.15 -40.16
N VAL A 92 -9.80 4.78 -40.18
CA VAL A 92 -10.42 3.92 -39.18
C VAL A 92 -10.17 2.46 -39.51
N ASN A 93 -9.55 1.73 -38.59
CA ASN A 93 -9.36 0.30 -38.67
C ASN A 93 -10.56 -0.45 -38.07
N GLN A 94 -11.37 -1.08 -38.94
CA GLN A 94 -12.58 -1.78 -38.54
C GLN A 94 -12.30 -2.98 -37.63
N ALA A 95 -11.25 -3.76 -37.89
CA ALA A 95 -10.91 -4.91 -37.04
C ALA A 95 -10.57 -4.49 -35.60
N GLY A 96 -10.00 -3.28 -35.44
CA GLY A 96 -9.81 -2.67 -34.14
C GLY A 96 -11.11 -2.34 -33.42
N LEU A 97 -12.07 -1.73 -34.12
CA LEU A 97 -13.39 -1.44 -33.57
C LEU A 97 -14.17 -2.71 -33.22
N ASP A 98 -14.07 -3.75 -34.06
CA ASP A 98 -14.76 -5.02 -33.85
C ASP A 98 -14.28 -5.73 -32.57
N TYR A 99 -13.00 -5.60 -32.20
CA TYR A 99 -12.50 -6.10 -30.92
C TYR A 99 -13.17 -5.42 -29.73
N TYR A 100 -13.24 -4.08 -29.71
CA TYR A 100 -13.86 -3.37 -28.60
C TYR A 100 -15.38 -3.53 -28.56
N GLU A 101 -16.04 -3.64 -29.71
CA GLU A 101 -17.45 -4.01 -29.75
C GLU A 101 -17.67 -5.38 -29.09
N ARG A 102 -16.86 -6.39 -29.42
CA ARG A 102 -16.93 -7.71 -28.77
C ARG A 102 -16.69 -7.64 -27.27
N LEU A 103 -15.77 -6.79 -26.80
CA LEU A 103 -15.53 -6.58 -25.38
C LEU A 103 -16.75 -5.93 -24.71
N VAL A 104 -17.30 -4.85 -25.28
CA VAL A 104 -18.48 -4.16 -24.78
C VAL A 104 -19.70 -5.08 -24.72
N ASP A 105 -19.99 -5.80 -25.81
CA ASP A 105 -21.10 -6.74 -25.88
C ASP A 105 -20.90 -7.91 -24.93
N GLY A 106 -19.69 -8.45 -24.86
CA GLY A 106 -19.34 -9.52 -23.96
C GLY A 106 -19.52 -9.16 -22.48
N LEU A 107 -19.24 -7.91 -22.10
CA LEU A 107 -19.52 -7.38 -20.75
C LEU A 107 -21.03 -7.30 -20.50
N LEU A 108 -21.78 -6.71 -21.44
CA LEU A 108 -23.23 -6.51 -21.31
C LEU A 108 -24.00 -7.83 -21.24
N GLU A 109 -23.63 -8.82 -22.04
CA GLU A 109 -24.17 -10.20 -21.98
C GLU A 109 -24.01 -10.85 -20.61
N ARG A 110 -23.03 -10.40 -19.82
CA ARG A 110 -22.72 -10.89 -18.49
C ARG A 110 -23.28 -9.99 -17.39
N GLY A 111 -24.03 -8.95 -17.75
CA GLY A 111 -24.62 -7.99 -16.81
C GLY A 111 -23.62 -7.00 -16.22
N ILE A 112 -22.49 -6.77 -16.91
CA ILE A 112 -21.42 -5.87 -16.46
C ILE A 112 -21.48 -4.59 -17.30
N ALA A 113 -21.59 -3.44 -16.63
CA ALA A 113 -21.62 -2.14 -17.29
C ALA A 113 -20.24 -1.75 -17.83
N PRO A 114 -20.11 -1.39 -19.13
CA PRO A 114 -18.87 -0.89 -19.69
C PRO A 114 -18.55 0.53 -19.18
N ALA A 115 -17.34 0.73 -18.68
CA ALA A 115 -16.79 2.05 -18.35
C ALA A 115 -15.55 2.32 -19.23
N LEU A 116 -15.74 3.00 -20.37
CA LEU A 116 -14.72 3.11 -21.42
C LEU A 116 -13.86 4.35 -21.22
N ASN A 117 -12.53 4.17 -21.23
CA ASN A 117 -11.55 5.24 -21.26
C ASN A 117 -10.92 5.39 -22.66
N LEU A 118 -11.05 6.56 -23.29
CA LEU A 118 -10.59 6.80 -24.66
C LEU A 118 -9.06 6.83 -24.80
N TYR A 119 -8.34 7.18 -23.73
CA TYR A 119 -6.89 7.33 -23.78
C TYR A 119 -6.18 6.86 -22.51
N HIS A 120 -5.26 5.91 -22.67
CA HIS A 120 -4.41 5.41 -21.59
C HIS A 120 -2.94 5.27 -22.06
N TRP A 121 -2.35 6.43 -22.39
CA TRP A 121 -0.91 6.65 -22.59
C TRP A 121 -0.29 6.07 -23.87
N ASP A 122 -1.08 5.42 -24.70
CA ASP A 122 -0.66 4.71 -25.89
C ASP A 122 -0.83 5.55 -27.17
N THR A 123 -0.33 6.80 -27.15
CA THR A 123 -0.33 7.67 -28.34
C THR A 123 0.26 6.92 -29.55
N PRO A 124 -0.42 6.90 -30.72
CA PRO A 124 0.15 6.30 -31.92
C PRO A 124 1.48 6.97 -32.30
N GLN A 125 2.48 6.20 -32.71
CA GLN A 125 3.79 6.73 -33.06
C GLN A 125 3.70 7.75 -34.20
N TRP A 126 2.80 7.56 -35.16
CA TRP A 126 2.59 8.53 -36.25
C TRP A 126 2.16 9.91 -35.72
N MET A 127 1.44 9.98 -34.58
CA MET A 127 1.04 11.25 -33.98
C MET A 127 2.23 11.91 -33.27
N GLU A 128 3.09 11.12 -32.61
CA GLU A 128 4.34 11.64 -32.06
C GLU A 128 5.28 12.16 -33.16
N ASP A 129 5.36 11.47 -34.29
CA ASP A 129 6.19 11.88 -35.43
C ASP A 129 5.74 13.24 -36.03
N LEU A 130 4.47 13.61 -35.82
CA LEU A 130 3.91 14.93 -36.16
C LEU A 130 4.07 15.97 -35.05
N GLY A 131 4.86 15.68 -34.03
CA GLY A 131 5.14 16.55 -32.89
C GLY A 131 4.38 16.19 -31.61
N GLY A 132 3.49 15.20 -31.65
CA GLY A 132 2.83 14.62 -30.50
C GLY A 132 1.94 15.61 -29.75
N MET A 133 1.95 15.53 -28.41
CA MET A 133 1.16 16.37 -27.52
C MET A 133 1.64 17.83 -27.45
N MET A 134 2.74 18.16 -28.12
CA MET A 134 3.24 19.54 -28.20
C MET A 134 2.56 20.36 -29.30
N THR A 135 1.63 19.76 -30.04
CA THR A 135 0.92 20.42 -31.14
C THR A 135 -0.58 20.49 -30.87
N ARG A 136 -1.22 21.53 -31.43
CA ARG A 136 -2.67 21.70 -31.34
C ARG A 136 -3.44 20.58 -32.04
N ASP A 137 -2.88 20.07 -33.14
CA ASP A 137 -3.48 19.01 -33.97
C ASP A 137 -3.75 17.73 -33.17
N PHE A 138 -3.03 17.51 -32.05
CA PHE A 138 -3.33 16.43 -31.11
C PHE A 138 -4.80 16.44 -30.65
N ALA A 139 -5.35 17.61 -30.33
CA ALA A 139 -6.73 17.75 -29.88
C ALA A 139 -7.73 17.39 -30.98
N GLU A 140 -7.43 17.72 -32.24
CA GLU A 140 -8.29 17.42 -33.38
C GLU A 140 -8.29 15.92 -33.70
N HIS A 141 -7.11 15.29 -33.75
CA HIS A 141 -7.01 13.85 -33.98
C HIS A 141 -7.60 13.03 -32.83
N PHE A 142 -7.46 13.50 -31.59
CA PHE A 142 -8.07 12.86 -30.44
C PHE A 142 -9.60 13.01 -30.43
N GLY A 143 -10.11 14.18 -30.82
CA GLY A 143 -11.54 14.39 -31.05
C GLY A 143 -12.12 13.46 -32.13
N HIS A 144 -11.37 13.19 -33.20
CA HIS A 144 -11.75 12.21 -34.22
C HIS A 144 -11.85 10.78 -33.66
N LEU A 145 -10.88 10.35 -32.84
CA LEU A 145 -10.97 9.07 -32.13
C LEU A 145 -12.25 9.00 -31.28
N ALA A 146 -12.52 10.04 -30.49
CA ALA A 146 -13.70 10.11 -29.63
C ALA A 146 -15.01 10.01 -30.43
N ALA A 147 -15.10 10.69 -31.58
CA ALA A 147 -16.24 10.60 -32.48
C ALA A 147 -16.42 9.17 -33.01
N VAL A 148 -15.37 8.56 -33.56
CA VAL A 148 -15.42 7.20 -34.15
C VAL A 148 -15.85 6.15 -33.12
N VAL A 149 -15.29 6.20 -31.91
CA VAL A 149 -15.64 5.26 -30.84
C VAL A 149 -17.06 5.53 -30.31
N GLY A 150 -17.43 6.81 -30.15
CA GLY A 150 -18.77 7.23 -29.73
C GLY A 150 -19.86 6.80 -30.71
N GLU A 151 -19.64 6.92 -32.02
CA GLU A 151 -20.59 6.48 -33.05
C GLU A 151 -20.81 4.96 -33.04
N ARG A 152 -19.80 4.18 -32.66
CA ARG A 152 -19.85 2.71 -32.71
C ARG A 152 -20.50 2.07 -31.47
N MET A 153 -20.32 2.68 -30.29
CA MET A 153 -20.68 2.06 -29.00
C MET A 153 -21.41 3.02 -28.05
N GLY A 154 -21.77 4.20 -28.53
CA GLY A 154 -22.36 5.31 -27.76
C GLY A 154 -23.62 4.97 -26.99
N ASP A 155 -24.41 4.03 -27.48
CA ASP A 155 -25.74 3.65 -27.00
C ASP A 155 -25.73 2.70 -25.78
N ARG A 156 -24.56 2.13 -25.44
CA ARG A 156 -24.48 1.02 -24.47
C ARG A 156 -23.35 1.11 -23.45
N VAL A 157 -22.45 2.08 -23.58
CA VAL A 157 -21.40 2.36 -22.59
C VAL A 157 -21.97 3.27 -21.49
N ALA A 158 -21.79 2.88 -20.23
CA ALA A 158 -22.38 3.57 -19.08
C ALA A 158 -21.59 4.80 -18.63
N GLN A 159 -20.26 4.72 -18.70
CA GLN A 159 -19.35 5.81 -18.36
C GLN A 159 -18.28 5.97 -19.44
N TRP A 160 -18.04 7.20 -19.86
CA TRP A 160 -17.05 7.61 -20.84
C TRP A 160 -16.01 8.50 -20.17
N PHE A 161 -14.77 8.07 -20.18
CA PHE A 161 -13.64 8.86 -19.73
C PHE A 161 -12.80 9.28 -20.93
N THR A 162 -12.54 10.57 -21.03
CA THR A 162 -11.70 11.13 -22.10
C THR A 162 -10.25 10.69 -21.96
N MET A 163 -9.65 10.76 -20.77
CA MET A 163 -8.25 10.38 -20.58
C MET A 163 -7.95 9.92 -19.17
N ASN A 164 -6.94 9.05 -19.05
CA ASN A 164 -6.37 8.61 -17.78
C ASN A 164 -5.12 9.41 -17.41
N GLU A 165 -5.16 10.05 -16.24
CA GLU A 165 -4.01 10.65 -15.56
C GLU A 165 -3.12 11.50 -16.49
N PRO A 166 -3.65 12.60 -17.07
CA PRO A 166 -2.93 13.38 -18.08
C PRO A 166 -1.59 13.95 -17.61
N THR A 167 -1.35 14.03 -16.29
CA THR A 167 -0.06 14.34 -15.67
C THR A 167 1.07 13.42 -16.13
N HIS A 168 0.81 12.11 -16.29
CA HIS A 168 1.83 11.14 -16.71
C HIS A 168 2.32 11.40 -18.14
N PRO A 169 1.47 11.36 -19.19
CA PRO A 169 1.94 11.58 -20.54
C PRO A 169 2.45 13.00 -20.76
N SER A 170 1.94 14.03 -20.06
CA SER A 170 2.48 15.40 -20.17
C SER A 170 3.79 15.60 -19.40
N LEU A 171 3.74 15.58 -18.07
CA LEU A 171 4.86 15.99 -17.23
C LEU A 171 5.95 14.91 -17.21
N ALA A 172 5.58 13.64 -17.05
CA ALA A 172 6.58 12.56 -17.07
C ALA A 172 7.06 12.23 -18.49
N GLY A 173 6.20 12.41 -19.51
CA GLY A 173 6.51 12.12 -20.91
C GLY A 173 7.27 13.20 -21.68
N TYR A 174 6.91 14.49 -21.50
CA TYR A 174 7.49 15.61 -22.26
C TYR A 174 8.29 16.61 -21.42
N VAL A 175 7.93 16.83 -20.14
CA VAL A 175 8.70 17.75 -19.29
C VAL A 175 9.97 17.06 -18.78
N ALA A 176 9.81 15.93 -18.08
CA ALA A 176 10.91 15.20 -17.46
C ALA A 176 11.52 14.09 -18.33
N GLY A 177 10.71 13.48 -19.22
CA GLY A 177 11.18 12.51 -20.21
C GLY A 177 11.64 11.18 -19.63
N PHE A 178 10.93 10.64 -18.64
CA PHE A 178 11.17 9.29 -18.11
C PHE A 178 10.06 8.29 -18.44
N LEU A 179 8.93 8.74 -18.97
CA LEU A 179 7.94 7.90 -19.65
C LEU A 179 7.99 8.15 -21.16
N PRO A 180 7.62 7.18 -22.02
CA PRO A 180 7.45 7.41 -23.46
C PRO A 180 6.53 8.62 -23.73
N PRO A 181 6.85 9.47 -24.72
CA PRO A 181 7.94 9.36 -25.71
C PRO A 181 9.34 9.77 -25.20
N ALA A 182 9.50 10.00 -23.90
CA ALA A 182 10.76 10.31 -23.21
C ALA A 182 11.42 11.62 -23.68
N ARG A 183 10.59 12.64 -23.99
CA ARG A 183 11.05 13.98 -24.36
C ARG A 183 11.38 14.81 -23.12
N ARG A 184 12.41 15.64 -23.24
CA ARG A 184 12.96 16.46 -22.13
C ARG A 184 12.86 17.94 -22.46
N GLU A 185 11.66 18.40 -22.73
CA GLU A 185 11.36 19.77 -23.16
C GLU A 185 11.45 20.77 -21.99
N GLY A 186 11.52 20.29 -20.75
CA GLY A 186 11.51 21.14 -19.56
C GLY A 186 10.26 22.03 -19.53
N VAL A 187 10.43 23.33 -19.25
CA VAL A 187 9.32 24.29 -19.17
C VAL A 187 8.51 24.37 -20.47
N ALA A 188 9.14 24.22 -21.64
CA ALA A 188 8.41 24.24 -22.91
C ALA A 188 7.40 23.08 -23.00
N GLY A 189 7.69 21.94 -22.37
CA GLY A 189 6.81 20.79 -22.28
C GLY A 189 5.47 21.06 -21.60
N MET A 190 5.34 22.16 -20.84
CA MET A 190 4.06 22.57 -20.24
C MET A 190 2.97 22.87 -21.27
N ALA A 191 3.32 23.14 -22.53
CA ALA A 191 2.36 23.25 -23.62
C ALA A 191 1.48 21.99 -23.78
N THR A 192 2.03 20.80 -23.45
CA THR A 192 1.27 19.54 -23.48
C THR A 192 0.08 19.53 -22.52
N VAL A 193 0.18 20.20 -21.37
CA VAL A 193 -0.92 20.33 -20.41
C VAL A 193 -2.10 21.01 -21.08
N HIS A 194 -1.86 22.10 -21.80
CA HIS A 194 -2.91 22.84 -22.50
C HIS A 194 -3.54 22.03 -23.64
N TYR A 195 -2.73 21.37 -24.47
CA TYR A 195 -3.27 20.59 -25.59
C TYR A 195 -3.99 19.32 -25.16
N LEU A 196 -3.59 18.68 -24.06
CA LEU A 196 -4.36 17.59 -23.45
C LEU A 196 -5.70 18.10 -22.89
N LEU A 197 -5.72 19.25 -22.22
CA LEU A 197 -6.96 19.87 -21.77
C LEU A 197 -7.88 20.19 -22.96
N LEU A 198 -7.33 20.73 -24.05
CA LEU A 198 -8.10 21.01 -25.25
C LEU A 198 -8.64 19.72 -25.89
N ALA A 199 -7.83 18.66 -25.92
CA ALA A 199 -8.21 17.35 -26.41
C ALA A 199 -9.35 16.73 -25.57
N HIS A 200 -9.31 16.90 -24.25
CA HIS A 200 -10.39 16.54 -23.33
C HIS A 200 -11.70 17.21 -23.73
N GLY A 201 -11.73 18.54 -23.80
CA GLY A 201 -12.92 19.31 -24.15
C GLY A 201 -13.46 19.02 -25.56
N THR A 202 -12.55 18.87 -26.52
CA THR A 202 -12.89 18.48 -27.90
C THR A 202 -13.53 17.10 -27.94
N SER A 203 -13.03 16.15 -27.15
CA SER A 203 -13.58 14.79 -27.07
C SER A 203 -14.94 14.75 -26.41
N ILE A 204 -15.18 15.54 -25.35
CA ILE A 204 -16.54 15.67 -24.78
C ILE A 204 -17.51 16.18 -25.84
N SER A 205 -17.11 17.19 -26.61
CA SER A 205 -17.95 17.76 -27.68
C SER A 205 -18.25 16.71 -28.76
N ALA A 206 -17.25 15.92 -29.16
CA ALA A 206 -17.41 14.83 -30.12
C ALA A 206 -18.33 13.71 -29.62
N LEU A 207 -18.16 13.26 -28.37
CA LEU A 207 -19.02 12.24 -27.75
C LEU A 207 -20.47 12.72 -27.67
N ARG A 208 -20.71 13.98 -27.28
CA ARG A 208 -22.06 14.56 -27.28
C ARG A 208 -22.66 14.63 -28.68
N ALA A 209 -21.87 15.00 -29.68
CA ALA A 209 -22.32 15.03 -31.07
C ALA A 209 -22.67 13.63 -31.60
N ALA A 210 -21.95 12.60 -31.15
CA ALA A 210 -22.25 11.19 -31.44
C ALA A 210 -23.49 10.67 -30.68
N GLY A 211 -24.04 11.44 -29.74
CA GLY A 211 -25.26 11.07 -29.01
C GLY A 211 -25.07 9.95 -27.99
N VAL A 212 -23.89 9.85 -27.36
CA VAL A 212 -23.64 8.81 -26.35
C VAL A 212 -24.61 8.92 -25.17
N SER A 213 -25.04 7.79 -24.62
CA SER A 213 -26.05 7.70 -23.55
C SER A 213 -25.47 7.73 -22.14
N GLY A 214 -24.18 7.43 -21.99
CA GLY A 214 -23.49 7.33 -20.69
C GLY A 214 -23.02 8.68 -20.14
N GLN A 215 -22.57 8.66 -18.88
CA GLN A 215 -21.93 9.81 -18.23
C GLN A 215 -20.58 10.12 -18.90
N ILE A 216 -20.25 11.38 -19.12
CA ILE A 216 -18.98 11.80 -19.72
C ILE A 216 -18.09 12.50 -18.69
N GLY A 217 -16.81 12.14 -18.65
CA GLY A 217 -15.85 12.67 -17.69
C GLY A 217 -14.39 12.52 -18.09
N THR A 218 -13.53 12.62 -17.08
CA THR A 218 -12.08 12.38 -17.17
C THR A 218 -11.62 11.60 -15.95
N ILE A 219 -10.38 11.10 -15.97
CA ILE A 219 -9.76 10.43 -14.85
C ILE A 219 -8.48 11.17 -14.46
N LEU A 220 -8.40 11.59 -13.20
CA LEU A 220 -7.22 12.27 -12.65
C LEU A 220 -6.57 11.42 -11.57
N SER A 221 -5.24 11.41 -11.56
CA SER A 221 -4.48 10.93 -10.42
C SER A 221 -4.54 12.01 -9.33
N MET A 222 -4.99 11.66 -8.15
CA MET A 222 -4.99 12.54 -6.99
C MET A 222 -4.26 11.82 -5.89
N ASN A 223 -3.09 12.32 -5.48
CA ASN A 223 -2.29 11.61 -4.48
C ASN A 223 -2.63 12.10 -3.06
N GLY A 224 -3.07 13.36 -2.92
CA GLY A 224 -3.12 14.03 -1.63
C GLY A 224 -1.71 14.40 -1.18
N VAL A 225 -1.59 15.49 -0.43
CA VAL A 225 -0.27 16.06 -0.08
C VAL A 225 -0.20 16.32 1.42
N VAL A 226 0.90 15.91 2.04
CA VAL A 226 1.20 16.21 3.44
C VAL A 226 2.59 16.82 3.59
N PRO A 227 2.79 17.80 4.49
CA PRO A 227 4.11 18.33 4.74
C PRO A 227 4.99 17.30 5.45
N ALA A 228 6.27 17.25 5.08
CA ALA A 228 7.24 16.32 5.65
C ALA A 228 7.51 16.60 7.13
N THR A 229 7.38 17.84 7.56
CA THR A 229 7.51 18.23 8.97
C THR A 229 6.54 19.35 9.29
N THR A 230 6.38 19.67 10.57
CA THR A 230 5.59 20.82 11.05
C THR A 230 6.28 22.16 10.86
N HIS A 231 7.42 22.20 10.16
CA HIS A 231 8.12 23.45 9.87
C HIS A 231 7.31 24.30 8.87
N PRO A 232 7.25 25.64 9.06
CA PRO A 232 6.46 26.51 8.20
C PRO A 232 6.79 26.38 6.70
N ASP A 233 8.07 26.22 6.35
CA ASP A 233 8.47 26.08 4.95
C ASP A 233 7.97 24.79 4.27
N ASP A 234 7.87 23.69 5.02
CA ASP A 234 7.32 22.43 4.48
C ASP A 234 5.81 22.51 4.37
N ILE A 235 5.14 23.16 5.33
CA ILE A 235 3.70 23.43 5.26
C ILE A 235 3.39 24.27 4.03
N ALA A 236 4.10 25.39 3.84
CA ALA A 236 3.93 26.23 2.65
C ALA A 236 4.32 25.49 1.36
N ALA A 237 5.27 24.56 1.40
CA ALA A 237 5.63 23.72 0.26
C ALA A 237 4.53 22.70 -0.08
N ALA A 238 3.91 22.09 0.93
CA ALA A 238 2.76 21.21 0.75
C ALA A 238 1.56 21.96 0.15
N GLU A 239 1.27 23.18 0.62
CA GLU A 239 0.23 24.03 0.01
C GLU A 239 0.52 24.34 -1.47
N ARG A 240 1.78 24.60 -1.84
CA ARG A 240 2.20 24.79 -3.24
C ARG A 240 2.13 23.49 -4.06
N ALA A 241 2.43 22.35 -3.47
CA ALA A 241 2.36 21.06 -4.15
C ALA A 241 0.91 20.61 -4.37
N GLU A 242 0.04 20.85 -3.39
CA GLU A 242 -1.41 20.64 -3.49
C GLU A 242 -2.02 21.54 -4.59
N TYR A 243 -1.52 22.77 -4.70
CA TYR A 243 -1.86 23.66 -5.81
C TYR A 243 -1.50 23.07 -7.19
N PHE A 244 -0.46 22.23 -7.27
CA PHE A 244 0.04 21.70 -8.53
C PHE A 244 -0.57 20.32 -8.92
N ASP A 245 -0.72 19.39 -7.98
CA ASP A 245 -1.09 17.98 -8.29
C ASP A 245 -2.52 17.87 -8.87
N GLY A 246 -3.50 18.55 -8.26
CA GLY A 246 -4.91 18.49 -8.69
C GLY A 246 -5.36 19.66 -9.55
N ARG A 247 -4.98 20.90 -9.20
CA ARG A 247 -5.57 22.10 -9.83
C ARG A 247 -5.09 22.34 -11.26
N LEU A 248 -3.92 21.82 -11.63
CA LEU A 248 -3.32 22.00 -12.95
C LEU A 248 -4.29 21.56 -14.07
N PHE A 249 -5.07 20.52 -13.82
CA PHE A 249 -6.10 20.03 -14.74
C PHE A 249 -7.53 20.38 -14.30
N LEU A 250 -7.85 20.33 -13.00
CA LEU A 250 -9.21 20.59 -12.52
C LEU A 250 -9.67 22.03 -12.72
N ASP A 251 -8.81 23.04 -12.49
CA ASP A 251 -9.23 24.44 -12.62
C ASP A 251 -9.69 24.77 -14.04
N PRO A 252 -8.93 24.44 -15.12
CA PRO A 252 -9.41 24.65 -16.48
C PRO A 252 -10.66 23.84 -16.82
N MET A 253 -10.72 22.55 -16.44
CA MET A 253 -11.85 21.66 -16.73
C MET A 253 -13.16 22.11 -16.06
N LEU A 254 -13.07 22.77 -14.89
CA LEU A 254 -14.22 23.31 -14.16
C LEU A 254 -14.45 24.80 -14.45
N GLY A 255 -13.83 25.35 -15.50
CA GLY A 255 -14.09 26.72 -15.96
C GLY A 255 -13.46 27.82 -15.11
N ARG A 256 -12.51 27.50 -14.23
CA ARG A 256 -11.74 28.47 -13.44
C ARG A 256 -10.52 29.03 -14.19
N GLY A 257 -10.21 28.46 -15.36
CA GLY A 257 -9.08 28.85 -16.20
C GLY A 257 -7.75 28.23 -15.74
N HIS A 258 -6.66 28.56 -16.44
CA HIS A 258 -5.32 28.12 -16.04
C HIS A 258 -4.85 28.83 -14.77
N LEU A 259 -4.08 28.12 -13.96
CA LEU A 259 -3.30 28.69 -12.86
C LEU A 259 -2.42 29.85 -13.40
N PRO A 260 -2.26 30.98 -12.68
CA PRO A 260 -1.51 32.14 -13.19
C PRO A 260 -0.08 31.81 -13.64
N GLU A 261 0.60 30.92 -12.93
CA GLU A 261 1.95 30.45 -13.25
C GLU A 261 1.97 29.68 -14.57
N LEU A 262 0.99 28.81 -14.81
CA LEU A 262 0.85 28.09 -16.07
C LEU A 262 0.45 29.05 -17.20
N ALA A 263 -0.49 29.96 -16.97
CA ALA A 263 -0.93 30.93 -17.97
C ALA A 263 0.23 31.80 -18.47
N ALA A 264 1.13 32.20 -17.57
CA ALA A 264 2.35 32.95 -17.91
C ALA A 264 3.33 32.13 -18.78
N VAL A 265 3.44 30.83 -18.54
CA VAL A 265 4.28 29.91 -19.34
C VAL A 265 3.66 29.65 -20.71
N LEU A 266 2.34 29.46 -20.78
CA LEU A 266 1.65 29.10 -22.01
C LEU A 266 1.61 30.26 -23.02
N GLY A 267 1.38 31.50 -22.57
CA GLY A 267 1.32 32.68 -23.44
C GLY A 267 0.43 32.45 -24.67
N ASP A 268 0.97 32.69 -25.86
CA ASP A 268 0.28 32.56 -27.16
C ASP A 268 -0.10 31.12 -27.55
N THR A 269 0.27 30.12 -26.74
CA THR A 269 -0.18 28.72 -26.91
C THR A 269 -1.70 28.62 -26.76
N VAL A 270 -2.28 29.42 -25.85
CA VAL A 270 -3.73 29.47 -25.60
C VAL A 270 -4.39 30.40 -26.61
N ARG A 271 -5.41 29.91 -27.32
CA ARG A 271 -6.20 30.69 -28.28
C ARG A 271 -7.59 30.99 -27.76
N ASP A 272 -8.21 32.03 -28.31
CA ASP A 272 -9.60 32.39 -28.02
C ASP A 272 -10.53 31.18 -28.27
N GLY A 273 -11.41 30.88 -27.31
CA GLY A 273 -12.32 29.73 -27.37
C GLY A 273 -11.77 28.43 -26.77
N ASP A 274 -10.47 28.36 -26.47
CA ASP A 274 -9.88 27.12 -25.93
C ASP A 274 -10.36 26.83 -24.52
N LEU A 275 -10.41 27.83 -23.64
CA LEU A 275 -10.83 27.62 -22.25
C LEU A 275 -12.32 27.24 -22.16
N GLU A 276 -13.16 27.78 -23.04
CA GLU A 276 -14.57 27.41 -23.16
C GLU A 276 -14.75 25.97 -23.68
N THR A 277 -13.86 25.55 -24.58
CA THR A 277 -13.81 24.16 -25.06
C THR A 277 -13.34 23.23 -23.95
N ILE A 278 -12.30 23.60 -23.21
CA ILE A 278 -11.75 22.81 -22.09
C ILE A 278 -12.80 22.61 -21.00
N ALA A 279 -13.58 23.65 -20.69
CA ALA A 279 -14.58 23.66 -19.63
C ALA A 279 -15.93 23.04 -20.04
N GLN A 280 -15.96 22.17 -21.06
CA GLN A 280 -17.17 21.42 -21.37
C GLN A 280 -17.65 20.65 -20.11
N PRO A 281 -18.96 20.73 -19.76
CA PRO A 281 -19.45 20.11 -18.53
C PRO A 281 -19.13 18.61 -18.44
N MET A 282 -18.84 18.12 -17.24
CA MET A 282 -18.64 16.70 -16.97
C MET A 282 -19.77 16.17 -16.07
N ASP A 283 -20.16 14.92 -16.29
CA ASP A 283 -21.17 14.21 -15.48
C ASP A 283 -20.52 13.39 -14.36
N VAL A 284 -19.27 12.95 -14.58
CA VAL A 284 -18.50 12.11 -13.65
C VAL A 284 -17.04 12.55 -13.60
N LEU A 285 -16.43 12.47 -12.42
CA LEU A 285 -14.98 12.60 -12.23
C LEU A 285 -14.41 11.27 -11.76
N GLY A 286 -13.53 10.69 -12.55
CA GLY A 286 -12.72 9.55 -12.16
C GLY A 286 -11.54 10.00 -11.29
N VAL A 287 -11.37 9.35 -10.13
CA VAL A 287 -10.24 9.58 -9.25
C VAL A 287 -9.43 8.29 -9.16
N ASN A 288 -8.18 8.37 -9.59
CA ASN A 288 -7.18 7.36 -9.28
C ASN A 288 -6.44 7.79 -8.03
N TRP A 289 -6.39 6.91 -7.03
CA TRP A 289 -5.66 7.18 -5.80
C TRP A 289 -4.91 5.94 -5.37
N TYR A 290 -3.67 6.13 -4.94
CA TYR A 290 -2.82 5.03 -4.53
C TYR A 290 -1.96 5.30 -3.30
N SER A 291 -1.53 6.55 -3.11
CA SER A 291 -0.69 6.96 -1.98
C SER A 291 -0.67 8.48 -1.86
N THR A 292 -0.29 8.96 -0.67
CA THR A 292 -0.07 10.39 -0.41
C THR A 292 1.37 10.80 -0.68
N TYR A 293 1.56 12.01 -1.21
CA TYR A 293 2.87 12.62 -1.35
C TYR A 293 3.26 13.36 -0.07
N THR A 294 4.40 12.97 0.50
CA THR A 294 5.06 13.77 1.52
C THR A 294 5.95 14.80 0.86
N VAL A 295 5.82 16.06 1.24
CA VAL A 295 6.48 17.19 0.58
C VAL A 295 7.30 18.01 1.58
N ALA A 296 8.54 18.32 1.22
CA ALA A 296 9.37 19.29 1.95
C ALA A 296 9.64 20.51 1.07
N SER A 297 10.05 21.62 1.69
CA SER A 297 10.58 22.75 0.92
C SER A 297 11.80 22.32 0.11
N ALA A 298 11.99 22.89 -1.08
CA ALA A 298 13.09 22.47 -1.95
C ALA A 298 14.48 22.57 -1.27
N GLU A 299 14.69 23.58 -0.44
CA GLU A 299 15.92 23.77 0.34
C GLU A 299 16.11 22.65 1.38
N ARG A 300 15.05 22.25 2.07
CA ARG A 300 15.09 21.21 3.11
C ARG A 300 15.09 19.81 2.54
N ALA A 301 14.51 19.62 1.35
CA ALA A 301 14.50 18.36 0.63
C ALA A 301 15.89 17.93 0.13
N ALA A 302 16.81 18.87 -0.10
CA ALA A 302 18.17 18.56 -0.56
C ALA A 302 18.90 17.57 0.36
N VAL A 303 18.60 17.59 1.66
CA VAL A 303 19.12 16.63 2.64
C VAL A 303 18.48 15.24 2.45
N HIS A 304 17.18 15.17 2.15
CA HIS A 304 16.43 13.93 2.02
C HIS A 304 16.64 13.21 0.68
N LEU A 305 16.82 13.95 -0.42
CA LEU A 305 16.95 13.39 -1.77
C LEU A 305 18.28 12.65 -2.00
N ALA A 306 19.36 13.05 -1.30
CA ALA A 306 20.68 12.43 -1.41
C ALA A 306 20.74 11.03 -0.78
N GLU A 307 19.80 10.70 0.12
CA GLU A 307 19.76 9.44 0.88
C GLU A 307 18.69 8.47 0.36
N LEU A 308 18.00 8.83 -0.73
CA LEU A 308 16.91 8.02 -1.27
C LEU A 308 17.41 6.64 -1.74
N PRO A 309 16.75 5.54 -1.35
CA PRO A 309 17.08 4.23 -1.88
C PRO A 309 16.79 4.17 -3.39
N PRO A 310 17.49 3.31 -4.15
CA PRO A 310 17.22 3.11 -5.59
C PRO A 310 15.76 2.76 -5.92
N ARG A 311 15.01 2.23 -4.94
CA ARG A 311 13.56 1.99 -4.99
C ARG A 311 12.72 3.25 -4.75
N ALA A 312 13.20 4.44 -5.04
CA ALA A 312 12.40 5.68 -5.11
C ALA A 312 12.45 6.29 -6.54
N SER A 313 12.80 5.46 -7.53
CA SER A 313 13.17 5.87 -8.89
C SER A 313 12.11 6.71 -9.60
N MET A 314 10.82 6.44 -9.39
CA MET A 314 9.74 7.22 -9.99
C MET A 314 9.70 8.67 -9.46
N PHE A 315 9.91 8.89 -8.15
CA PHE A 315 9.99 10.25 -7.58
C PHE A 315 11.23 11.00 -8.05
N LEU A 316 12.35 10.29 -8.16
CA LEU A 316 13.56 10.85 -8.76
C LEU A 316 13.32 11.26 -10.23
N GLY A 317 12.50 10.49 -10.95
CA GLY A 317 12.04 10.83 -12.31
C GLY A 317 11.16 12.08 -12.36
N PHE A 318 10.34 12.34 -11.34
CA PHE A 318 9.50 13.54 -11.23
C PHE A 318 10.25 14.79 -10.76
N ALA A 319 11.44 14.67 -10.18
CA ALA A 319 12.21 15.81 -9.68
C ALA A 319 12.40 16.96 -10.70
N PRO A 320 12.62 16.71 -12.01
CA PRO A 320 12.67 17.78 -13.01
C PRO A 320 11.34 18.52 -13.20
N VAL A 321 10.19 17.86 -12.95
CA VAL A 321 8.85 18.48 -13.04
C VAL A 321 8.65 19.49 -11.92
N THR A 322 9.09 19.15 -10.70
CA THR A 322 8.91 20.00 -9.52
C THR A 322 10.03 21.03 -9.35
N ALA A 323 11.05 20.99 -10.21
CA ALA A 323 12.20 21.88 -10.14
C ALA A 323 11.76 23.35 -10.29
N GLY A 324 12.10 24.17 -9.29
CA GLY A 324 11.75 25.59 -9.27
C GLY A 324 10.35 25.91 -8.72
N LEU A 325 9.52 24.90 -8.41
CA LEU A 325 8.20 25.10 -7.77
C LEU A 325 8.28 25.31 -6.25
N GLY A 326 9.51 25.33 -5.70
CA GLY A 326 9.75 25.58 -4.28
C GLY A 326 9.36 24.42 -3.36
N PHE A 327 9.11 23.23 -3.90
CA PHE A 327 8.83 22.02 -3.15
C PHE A 327 9.52 20.81 -3.79
N ALA A 328 9.67 19.72 -3.03
CA ALA A 328 10.05 18.43 -3.55
C ALA A 328 9.32 17.32 -2.80
N ILE A 329 8.99 16.25 -3.52
CA ILE A 329 8.42 15.04 -2.92
C ILE A 329 9.57 14.28 -2.24
N VAL A 330 9.37 13.92 -0.99
CA VAL A 330 10.34 13.24 -0.12
C VAL A 330 9.71 11.99 0.50
N PRO A 331 10.51 11.07 1.08
CA PRO A 331 9.95 10.00 1.88
C PRO A 331 9.15 10.56 3.04
N ALA A 332 7.96 10.00 3.28
CA ALA A 332 7.25 10.18 4.52
C ALA A 332 8.14 9.80 5.71
N PRO A 333 8.31 10.65 6.72
CA PRO A 333 8.97 10.26 7.94
C PRO A 333 8.24 9.10 8.60
N GLY A 334 8.93 7.99 8.79
CA GLY A 334 8.42 6.86 9.55
C GLY A 334 7.31 6.05 8.87
N LEU A 335 6.88 6.33 7.63
CA LEU A 335 5.95 5.45 6.90
C LEU A 335 6.69 4.43 6.02
N PRO A 336 6.19 3.20 5.89
CA PRO A 336 6.77 2.22 4.98
C PRO A 336 6.51 2.61 3.53
N TRP A 337 7.51 2.38 2.69
CA TRP A 337 7.29 2.26 1.24
C TRP A 337 6.68 0.87 0.98
N GLY A 338 5.47 0.84 0.43
CA GLY A 338 4.87 -0.35 -0.16
C GLY A 338 5.53 -0.76 -1.48
N GLY A 339 5.00 -1.82 -2.08
CA GLY A 339 5.36 -2.19 -3.45
C GLY A 339 5.14 -1.05 -4.43
N ALA A 340 5.89 -1.04 -5.53
CA ALA A 340 5.88 0.01 -6.55
C ALA A 340 6.19 1.45 -6.06
N HIS A 341 6.98 1.59 -4.99
CA HIS A 341 7.43 2.88 -4.48
C HIS A 341 6.27 3.74 -3.92
N ARG A 342 5.26 3.16 -3.27
CA ARG A 342 4.11 3.94 -2.77
C ARG A 342 4.14 4.10 -1.26
N GLN A 343 3.71 5.24 -0.74
CA GLN A 343 3.61 5.45 0.70
C GLN A 343 2.25 4.91 1.19
N LEU A 344 2.28 4.03 2.19
CA LEU A 344 1.05 3.61 2.87
C LEU A 344 0.68 4.70 3.87
N THR A 345 -0.32 5.51 3.52
CA THR A 345 -0.70 6.69 4.30
C THR A 345 -2.16 6.58 4.75
N PRO A 346 -2.42 6.01 5.95
CA PRO A 346 -3.72 6.09 6.61
C PRO A 346 -4.29 7.50 6.59
N GLY A 347 -5.55 7.64 6.20
CA GLY A 347 -6.28 8.89 5.98
C GLY A 347 -6.06 9.53 4.61
N GLY A 348 -5.17 9.01 3.77
CA GLY A 348 -4.71 9.66 2.55
C GLY A 348 -5.76 9.77 1.45
N LEU A 349 -6.55 8.71 1.22
CA LEU A 349 -7.63 8.73 0.22
C LEU A 349 -8.76 9.63 0.72
N ARG A 350 -9.08 9.50 2.01
CA ARG A 350 -10.08 10.36 2.63
C ARG A 350 -9.72 11.85 2.50
N GLY A 351 -8.48 12.21 2.82
CA GLY A 351 -7.99 13.59 2.71
C GLY A 351 -8.06 14.13 1.28
N ALA A 352 -7.75 13.32 0.26
CA ALA A 352 -7.89 13.72 -1.13
C ALA A 352 -9.35 14.01 -1.53
N LEU A 353 -10.29 13.19 -1.03
CA LEU A 353 -11.73 13.39 -1.25
C LEU A 353 -12.28 14.62 -0.51
N ASP A 354 -11.85 14.84 0.73
CA ASP A 354 -12.23 16.02 1.51
C ASP A 354 -11.71 17.31 0.84
N TRP A 355 -10.46 17.29 0.37
CA TRP A 355 -9.89 18.41 -0.39
C TRP A 355 -10.68 18.73 -1.66
N LEU A 356 -11.05 17.69 -2.42
CA LEU A 356 -11.84 17.84 -3.64
C LEU A 356 -13.19 18.49 -3.33
N ALA A 357 -13.90 17.99 -2.31
CA ALA A 357 -15.20 18.51 -1.90
C ALA A 357 -15.11 19.97 -1.39
N ALA A 358 -14.07 20.30 -0.63
CA ALA A 358 -13.87 21.64 -0.08
C ALA A 358 -13.46 22.67 -1.16
N THR A 359 -12.57 22.27 -2.07
CA THR A 359 -11.99 23.17 -3.09
C THR A 359 -12.91 23.34 -4.30
N TYR A 360 -13.66 22.30 -4.65
CA TYR A 360 -14.55 22.26 -5.80
C TYR A 360 -15.95 21.78 -5.43
N PRO A 361 -16.75 22.54 -4.66
CA PRO A 361 -18.12 22.13 -4.33
C PRO A 361 -19.00 21.81 -5.55
N GLU A 362 -18.65 22.36 -6.73
CA GLU A 362 -19.27 22.11 -8.03
C GLU A 362 -18.82 20.83 -8.75
N HIS A 363 -17.90 20.04 -8.17
CA HIS A 363 -17.34 18.87 -8.83
C HIS A 363 -18.45 17.86 -9.22
N PRO A 364 -18.30 17.11 -10.34
CA PRO A 364 -19.23 16.04 -10.71
C PRO A 364 -19.24 14.90 -9.69
N ASP A 365 -20.18 13.96 -9.82
CA ASP A 365 -20.13 12.75 -8.98
C ASP A 365 -18.83 11.98 -9.21
N VAL A 366 -18.26 11.43 -8.14
CA VAL A 366 -16.93 10.80 -8.15
C VAL A 366 -17.05 9.29 -8.29
N THR A 367 -16.22 8.71 -9.15
CA THR A 367 -15.94 7.26 -9.15
C THR A 367 -14.46 7.07 -8.85
N ILE A 368 -14.12 6.24 -7.86
CA ILE A 368 -12.73 5.82 -7.69
C ILE A 368 -12.43 4.87 -8.85
N THR A 369 -11.71 5.33 -9.87
CA THR A 369 -11.50 4.59 -11.12
C THR A 369 -10.30 3.66 -11.08
N GLU A 370 -9.36 3.92 -10.17
CA GLU A 370 -8.27 3.03 -9.83
C GLU A 370 -7.88 3.19 -8.35
N ASN A 371 -7.83 2.07 -7.63
CA ASN A 371 -7.16 1.96 -6.35
C ASN A 371 -6.65 0.52 -6.16
N GLY A 372 -5.43 0.36 -5.67
CA GLY A 372 -4.83 -0.95 -5.45
C GLY A 372 -3.34 -0.91 -5.14
N ILE A 373 -2.77 -2.08 -4.84
CA ILE A 373 -1.36 -2.22 -4.46
C ILE A 373 -0.69 -3.39 -5.18
N GLY A 374 0.55 -3.16 -5.59
CA GLY A 374 1.38 -4.11 -6.31
C GLY A 374 2.25 -4.93 -5.36
N TYR A 375 2.25 -6.25 -5.49
CA TYR A 375 3.15 -7.16 -4.77
C TYR A 375 3.80 -8.15 -5.73
N PRO A 376 4.97 -8.72 -5.40
CA PRO A 376 5.55 -9.83 -6.16
C PRO A 376 4.85 -11.14 -5.77
N ASP A 377 3.57 -11.28 -6.12
CA ASP A 377 2.81 -12.50 -5.79
C ASP A 377 3.36 -13.71 -6.53
N VAL A 378 3.53 -14.83 -5.83
CA VAL A 378 4.00 -16.11 -6.41
C VAL A 378 3.00 -17.22 -6.03
N PRO A 379 2.59 -18.07 -6.98
CA PRO A 379 1.76 -19.23 -6.69
C PRO A 379 2.42 -20.20 -5.70
N TYR A 380 1.67 -20.64 -4.68
CA TYR A 380 2.09 -21.73 -3.81
C TYR A 380 1.96 -23.08 -4.54
N ALA A 381 2.63 -24.11 -4.03
CA ALA A 381 2.51 -25.49 -4.55
C ALA A 381 1.06 -26.02 -4.54
N SER A 382 0.17 -25.43 -3.72
CA SER A 382 -1.27 -25.72 -3.67
C SER A 382 -2.08 -25.12 -4.83
N GLY A 383 -1.49 -24.24 -5.64
CA GLY A 383 -2.19 -23.49 -6.68
C GLY A 383 -2.99 -22.29 -6.18
N VAL A 384 -3.03 -22.05 -4.86
CA VAL A 384 -3.65 -20.86 -4.25
C VAL A 384 -2.64 -19.74 -4.15
N ILE A 385 -3.07 -18.50 -4.35
CA ILE A 385 -2.26 -17.29 -4.16
C ILE A 385 -2.84 -16.51 -2.99
N HIS A 386 -2.13 -16.57 -1.86
CA HIS A 386 -2.44 -15.84 -0.64
C HIS A 386 -1.84 -14.45 -0.71
N ASP A 387 -2.69 -13.44 -0.89
CA ASP A 387 -2.33 -12.04 -1.07
C ASP A 387 -3.05 -11.13 -0.06
N GLU A 388 -2.98 -11.51 1.22
CA GLU A 388 -3.69 -10.84 2.32
C GLU A 388 -3.32 -9.36 2.44
N LEU A 389 -2.09 -8.96 2.10
CA LEU A 389 -1.67 -7.56 2.11
C LEU A 389 -2.45 -6.70 1.08
N ARG A 390 -2.85 -7.28 -0.05
CA ARG A 390 -3.72 -6.61 -1.02
C ARG A 390 -5.12 -6.45 -0.44
N ILE A 391 -5.63 -7.49 0.20
CA ILE A 391 -6.92 -7.45 0.88
C ILE A 391 -6.95 -6.37 1.96
N GLU A 392 -5.93 -6.32 2.82
CA GLU A 392 -5.81 -5.32 3.89
C GLU A 392 -5.79 -3.89 3.33
N TYR A 393 -4.98 -3.64 2.29
CA TYR A 393 -4.92 -2.35 1.62
C TYR A 393 -6.27 -1.94 1.03
N LEU A 394 -6.92 -2.84 0.28
CA LEU A 394 -8.22 -2.56 -0.35
C LEU A 394 -9.30 -2.37 0.72
N ALA A 395 -9.33 -3.19 1.77
CA ALA A 395 -10.30 -3.06 2.86
C ALA A 395 -10.16 -1.70 3.54
N TRP A 396 -8.93 -1.27 3.82
CA TRP A 396 -8.64 0.02 4.40
C TRP A 396 -9.09 1.17 3.48
N ALA A 397 -8.67 1.17 2.21
CA ALA A 397 -9.02 2.23 1.27
C ALA A 397 -10.54 2.32 1.02
N ILE A 398 -11.23 1.18 0.89
CA ILE A 398 -12.68 1.15 0.72
C ILE A 398 -13.38 1.66 1.99
N GLN A 399 -12.86 1.36 3.19
CA GLN A 399 -13.39 1.92 4.43
C GLN A 399 -13.27 3.46 4.46
N GLU A 400 -12.15 4.03 3.99
CA GLU A 400 -12.01 5.48 3.89
C GLU A 400 -13.02 6.12 2.93
N VAL A 401 -13.34 5.45 1.83
CA VAL A 401 -14.40 5.88 0.93
C VAL A 401 -15.76 5.83 1.62
N ALA A 402 -16.04 4.76 2.39
CA ALA A 402 -17.27 4.63 3.14
C ALA A 402 -17.42 5.77 4.17
N ASP A 403 -16.34 6.11 4.88
CA ASP A 403 -16.31 7.21 5.84
C ASP A 403 -16.51 8.55 5.12
N ALA A 404 -15.86 8.76 3.96
CA ALA A 404 -16.05 9.96 3.15
C ALA A 404 -17.52 10.15 2.73
N ILE A 405 -18.17 9.08 2.29
CA ILE A 405 -19.58 9.09 1.92
C ILE A 405 -20.46 9.42 3.13
N ALA A 406 -20.16 8.84 4.29
CA ALA A 406 -20.90 9.12 5.53
C ALA A 406 -20.84 10.61 5.93
N ASP A 407 -19.74 11.28 5.61
CA ASP A 407 -19.54 12.71 5.84
C ASP A 407 -20.01 13.60 4.67
N GLY A 408 -20.63 13.03 3.63
CA GLY A 408 -21.30 13.74 2.55
C GLY A 408 -20.54 13.80 1.22
N ALA A 409 -19.39 13.12 1.09
CA ALA A 409 -18.68 13.05 -0.18
C ALA A 409 -19.54 12.38 -1.28
N ARG A 410 -19.51 12.93 -2.50
CA ARG A 410 -20.33 12.48 -3.64
C ARG A 410 -19.69 11.32 -4.40
N VAL A 411 -19.23 10.29 -3.70
CA VAL A 411 -18.67 9.07 -4.32
C VAL A 411 -19.79 8.10 -4.68
N ARG A 412 -19.76 7.55 -5.89
CA ARG A 412 -20.80 6.67 -6.48
C ARG A 412 -20.29 5.31 -6.91
N GLY A 413 -18.98 5.12 -7.01
CA GLY A 413 -18.41 3.83 -7.37
C GLY A 413 -16.95 3.68 -7.00
N TYR A 414 -16.48 2.44 -7.02
CA TYR A 414 -15.11 2.05 -6.71
C TYR A 414 -14.65 0.91 -7.63
N HIS A 415 -13.55 1.12 -8.33
CA HIS A 415 -12.93 0.18 -9.25
C HIS A 415 -11.56 -0.25 -8.71
N ALA A 416 -11.44 -1.53 -8.37
CA ALA A 416 -10.15 -2.11 -7.97
C ALA A 416 -9.18 -2.15 -9.16
N TRP A 417 -8.00 -1.57 -8.98
CA TRP A 417 -6.88 -1.71 -9.89
C TRP A 417 -5.97 -2.86 -9.43
N SER A 418 -5.92 -3.98 -10.14
CA SER A 418 -6.55 -4.28 -11.43
C SER A 418 -7.35 -5.58 -11.38
N SER A 419 -8.18 -5.83 -12.40
CA SER A 419 -8.84 -7.13 -12.51
C SER A 419 -7.81 -8.27 -12.66
N HIS A 420 -6.86 -8.11 -13.57
CA HIS A 420 -5.80 -9.06 -13.87
C HIS A 420 -4.44 -8.47 -13.59
N ASP A 421 -3.47 -9.32 -13.20
CA ASP A 421 -2.06 -9.00 -13.34
C ASP A 421 -1.81 -8.58 -14.79
N ASN A 422 -0.97 -7.58 -14.98
CA ASN A 422 -0.76 -6.98 -16.27
C ASN A 422 0.69 -6.49 -16.38
N LEU A 423 1.08 -6.06 -17.59
CA LEU A 423 2.38 -5.46 -17.79
C LEU A 423 2.41 -4.10 -17.07
N GLN A 424 3.06 -4.02 -15.91
CA GLN A 424 3.17 -2.79 -15.12
C GLN A 424 4.23 -1.85 -15.71
N TYR A 425 4.01 -1.44 -16.96
CA TYR A 425 4.88 -0.56 -17.73
C TYR A 425 6.36 -0.97 -17.63
N MET A 426 7.24 -0.08 -17.17
CA MET A 426 8.67 -0.34 -17.04
C MET A 426 9.01 -1.43 -16.00
N ALA A 427 8.09 -1.79 -15.11
CA ALA A 427 8.32 -2.84 -14.12
C ALA A 427 8.04 -4.26 -14.66
N GLY A 428 7.43 -4.40 -15.84
CA GLY A 428 7.00 -5.70 -16.34
C GLY A 428 5.99 -6.36 -15.39
N PHE A 429 6.10 -7.67 -15.19
CA PHE A 429 5.31 -8.46 -14.23
C PHE A 429 6.00 -8.61 -12.87
N THR A 430 7.08 -7.87 -12.61
CA THR A 430 7.72 -7.84 -11.27
C THR A 430 6.86 -7.14 -10.21
N GLN A 431 5.82 -6.43 -10.64
CA GLN A 431 4.78 -5.84 -9.79
C GLN A 431 3.42 -6.30 -10.29
N ARG A 432 2.63 -6.92 -9.40
CA ARG A 432 1.35 -7.54 -9.73
C ARG A 432 0.24 -6.83 -8.98
N PHE A 433 -0.69 -6.21 -9.70
CA PHE A 433 -1.83 -5.48 -9.11
C PHE A 433 -3.14 -6.26 -9.17
N GLY A 434 -3.19 -7.35 -9.94
CA GLY A 434 -4.43 -8.05 -10.26
C GLY A 434 -5.09 -8.69 -9.06
N LEU A 435 -6.42 -8.76 -9.08
CA LEU A 435 -7.18 -9.74 -8.30
C LEU A 435 -7.03 -11.15 -8.90
N ILE A 436 -6.73 -11.24 -10.18
CA ILE A 436 -6.47 -12.48 -10.93
C ILE A 436 -4.98 -12.50 -11.28
N HIS A 437 -4.27 -13.51 -10.82
CA HIS A 437 -2.89 -13.74 -11.23
C HIS A 437 -2.82 -14.18 -12.69
N VAL A 438 -1.80 -13.71 -13.40
CA VAL A 438 -1.45 -14.19 -14.75
C VAL A 438 0.02 -14.59 -14.78
N ASP A 439 0.27 -15.84 -15.13
CA ASP A 439 1.61 -16.34 -15.40
C ASP A 439 2.06 -15.81 -16.79
N PRO A 440 3.14 -14.99 -16.89
CA PRO A 440 3.50 -14.34 -18.14
C PRO A 440 4.05 -15.30 -19.20
N ASP A 441 4.49 -16.50 -18.81
CA ASP A 441 5.03 -17.51 -19.73
C ASP A 441 3.90 -18.35 -20.33
N THR A 442 3.02 -18.86 -19.47
CA THR A 442 1.95 -19.80 -19.83
C THR A 442 0.61 -19.12 -20.15
N LEU A 443 0.43 -17.87 -19.69
CA LEU A 443 -0.80 -17.09 -19.75
C LEU A 443 -1.98 -17.69 -18.95
N VAL A 444 -1.71 -18.59 -18.02
CA VAL A 444 -2.75 -19.14 -17.14
C VAL A 444 -3.25 -18.06 -16.19
N ARG A 445 -4.58 -17.90 -16.12
CA ARG A 445 -5.27 -17.04 -15.15
C ARG A 445 -5.58 -17.84 -13.87
N THR A 446 -5.33 -17.25 -12.71
CA THR A 446 -5.64 -17.87 -11.42
C THR A 446 -6.20 -16.84 -10.45
N PRO A 447 -7.49 -16.92 -10.05
CA PRO A 447 -8.05 -16.06 -9.00
C PRO A 447 -7.21 -16.11 -7.73
N LYS A 448 -6.90 -14.94 -7.14
CA LYS A 448 -6.19 -14.83 -5.87
C LYS A 448 -7.17 -14.83 -4.68
N ALA A 449 -6.67 -14.88 -3.44
CA ALA A 449 -7.53 -14.71 -2.28
C ALA A 449 -8.27 -13.35 -2.30
N SER A 450 -7.64 -12.30 -2.83
CA SER A 450 -8.28 -10.99 -3.01
C SER A 450 -9.45 -10.99 -3.99
N PHE A 451 -9.47 -11.91 -4.96
CA PHE A 451 -10.61 -12.08 -5.87
C PHE A 451 -11.84 -12.53 -5.10
N ASP A 452 -11.70 -13.60 -4.31
CA ASP A 452 -12.79 -14.16 -3.53
C ASP A 452 -13.28 -13.18 -2.46
N TRP A 453 -12.35 -12.47 -1.81
CA TRP A 453 -12.67 -11.41 -0.87
C TRP A 453 -13.42 -10.26 -1.53
N TYR A 454 -12.94 -9.73 -2.66
CA TYR A 454 -13.59 -8.60 -3.32
C TYR A 454 -14.96 -8.99 -3.87
N ARG A 455 -15.14 -10.21 -4.38
CA ARG A 455 -16.45 -10.76 -4.75
C ARG A 455 -17.43 -10.72 -3.58
N GLU A 456 -16.99 -11.04 -2.38
CA GLU A 456 -17.83 -10.96 -1.18
C GLU A 456 -18.18 -9.52 -0.79
N VAL A 457 -17.23 -8.58 -0.92
CA VAL A 457 -17.49 -7.14 -0.74
C VAL A 457 -18.54 -6.66 -1.73
N VAL A 458 -18.40 -7.00 -3.02
CA VAL A 458 -19.37 -6.66 -4.07
C VAL A 458 -20.75 -7.22 -3.75
N ARG A 459 -20.82 -8.48 -3.32
CA ARG A 459 -22.09 -9.17 -3.03
C ARG A 459 -22.82 -8.58 -1.83
N THR A 460 -22.09 -8.16 -0.81
CA THR A 460 -22.66 -7.73 0.49
C THR A 460 -22.74 -6.22 0.64
N GLY A 461 -21.95 -5.46 -0.11
CA GLY A 461 -21.70 -4.05 0.15
C GLY A 461 -21.02 -3.79 1.49
N ALA A 462 -20.45 -4.83 2.12
CA ALA A 462 -19.82 -4.76 3.43
C ALA A 462 -18.33 -5.05 3.31
N VAL A 463 -17.52 -4.18 3.92
CA VAL A 463 -16.07 -4.37 3.99
C VAL A 463 -15.75 -5.09 5.28
N THR A 464 -15.22 -6.29 5.17
CA THR A 464 -14.65 -7.01 6.31
C THR A 464 -13.18 -7.20 6.01
N ALA A 465 -12.30 -6.53 6.76
CA ALA A 465 -10.89 -6.92 6.77
C ALA A 465 -10.84 -8.38 7.27
N PRO A 466 -10.09 -9.27 6.61
CA PRO A 466 -9.94 -10.64 7.10
C PRO A 466 -9.44 -10.57 8.55
N ALA A 467 -10.10 -11.29 9.47
CA ALA A 467 -9.41 -11.73 10.66
C ALA A 467 -8.17 -12.47 10.14
N SER A 468 -6.97 -12.15 10.60
CA SER A 468 -5.74 -12.69 10.05
C SER A 468 -5.76 -14.22 10.00
N THR A 469 -6.10 -14.81 8.86
CA THR A 469 -6.18 -16.27 8.68
C THR A 469 -4.97 -16.75 7.89
N THR A 470 -3.77 -16.53 8.41
CA THR A 470 -2.61 -17.37 8.04
C THR A 470 -2.53 -18.51 9.04
N PRO A 471 -2.41 -19.79 8.59
CA PRO A 471 -2.28 -20.95 9.48
C PRO A 471 -1.25 -20.67 10.56
N GLY A 472 -1.59 -21.04 11.79
CA GLY A 472 -0.62 -20.98 12.87
C GLY A 472 0.62 -21.77 12.48
N GLY A 473 1.73 -21.09 12.23
CA GLY A 473 3.02 -21.75 12.29
C GLY A 473 3.08 -22.38 13.67
N ASP A 474 2.97 -23.71 13.74
CA ASP A 474 3.20 -24.47 14.95
C ASP A 474 4.61 -24.10 15.43
N HIS A 475 4.71 -23.14 16.35
CA HIS A 475 5.97 -22.85 17.00
C HIS A 475 6.41 -24.15 17.65
N VAL A 476 7.52 -24.73 17.19
CA VAL A 476 8.10 -25.92 17.79
C VAL A 476 8.26 -25.61 19.28
N GLY A 477 7.42 -26.24 20.11
CA GLY A 477 7.49 -26.08 21.55
C GLY A 477 8.85 -26.59 22.00
N ILE A 478 9.63 -25.74 22.66
CA ILE A 478 10.93 -26.13 23.19
C ILE A 478 10.71 -26.44 24.66
N ASP A 479 10.77 -27.73 25.00
CA ASP A 479 10.65 -28.16 26.38
C ASP A 479 11.99 -27.99 27.09
N ILE A 480 12.11 -26.91 27.87
CA ILE A 480 13.23 -26.67 28.77
C ILE A 480 12.74 -26.98 30.19
N SER A 481 13.20 -28.10 30.74
CA SER A 481 12.77 -28.58 32.05
C SER A 481 13.02 -27.53 33.14
N GLY A 482 11.95 -27.17 33.85
CA GLY A 482 11.96 -26.14 34.90
C GLY A 482 11.84 -24.70 34.39
N VAL A 483 11.64 -24.49 33.08
CA VAL A 483 11.47 -23.18 32.47
C VAL A 483 10.16 -23.12 31.70
N ARG A 484 9.24 -22.31 32.20
CA ARG A 484 7.92 -22.11 31.58
C ARG A 484 8.00 -21.18 30.37
N ASN A 485 6.96 -21.20 29.56
CA ASN A 485 6.78 -20.27 28.44
C ASN A 485 7.93 -20.26 27.41
N ALA A 486 8.76 -21.31 27.39
CA ALA A 486 9.92 -21.45 26.51
C ALA A 486 9.48 -21.80 25.08
N ARG A 487 9.89 -21.00 24.08
CA ARG A 487 9.63 -21.23 22.65
C ARG A 487 10.56 -20.42 21.74
N GLY A 488 10.70 -20.87 20.49
CA GLY A 488 11.30 -20.09 19.40
C GLY A 488 10.31 -19.08 18.82
N ILE A 489 10.84 -18.04 18.17
CA ILE A 489 10.04 -17.05 17.42
C ILE A 489 10.19 -17.19 15.90
N GLY A 490 10.83 -18.27 15.43
CA GLY A 490 11.01 -18.58 14.02
C GLY A 490 9.73 -19.02 13.31
N GLY A 491 9.77 -19.01 11.98
CA GLY A 491 8.67 -19.43 11.11
C GLY A 491 7.60 -18.37 10.86
N LEU A 492 7.72 -17.18 11.46
CA LEU A 492 6.82 -16.06 11.23
C LEU A 492 7.10 -15.40 9.87
N GLN A 493 6.06 -14.92 9.20
CA GLN A 493 6.19 -14.33 7.86
C GLN A 493 6.38 -12.81 7.97
N THR A 494 7.36 -12.29 7.25
CA THR A 494 7.58 -10.84 7.17
C THR A 494 6.67 -10.22 6.09
N LEU A 495 6.45 -8.91 6.17
CA LEU A 495 5.65 -8.11 5.24
C LEU A 495 6.12 -8.19 3.79
N ASP A 496 7.36 -8.64 3.55
CA ASP A 496 7.92 -8.86 2.22
C ASP A 496 7.92 -10.34 1.79
N GLY A 497 7.16 -11.19 2.49
CA GLY A 497 6.92 -12.60 2.15
C GLY A 497 8.01 -13.58 2.61
N ARG A 498 9.09 -13.09 3.22
CA ARG A 498 10.19 -13.91 3.77
C ARG A 498 9.84 -14.50 5.14
N LEU A 499 10.70 -15.37 5.67
CA LEU A 499 10.46 -16.06 6.95
C LEU A 499 11.51 -15.70 8.01
N VAL A 500 11.07 -15.58 9.26
CA VAL A 500 11.97 -15.51 10.41
C VAL A 500 12.67 -16.86 10.56
N ARG A 501 14.01 -16.85 10.57
CA ARG A 501 14.85 -18.04 10.74
C ARG A 501 14.55 -18.72 12.07
N ASP A 502 14.39 -20.03 11.99
CA ASP A 502 14.22 -20.85 13.18
C ASP A 502 15.54 -21.05 13.94
N GLY A 503 15.43 -21.29 15.25
CA GLY A 503 16.57 -21.65 16.10
C GLY A 503 17.53 -20.51 16.48
N LEU A 504 17.28 -19.26 16.08
CA LEU A 504 18.19 -18.14 16.38
C LEU A 504 17.77 -17.32 17.60
N VAL A 505 16.46 -17.17 17.85
CA VAL A 505 15.94 -16.39 18.97
C VAL A 505 14.85 -17.18 19.67
N PHE A 506 14.99 -17.25 20.99
CA PHE A 506 14.07 -17.92 21.90
C PHE A 506 13.58 -16.93 22.95
N ARG A 507 12.39 -17.21 23.50
CA ARG A 507 11.83 -16.51 24.65
C ARG A 507 11.41 -17.49 25.72
N SER A 508 11.46 -17.08 26.99
CA SER A 508 10.98 -17.90 28.11
C SER A 508 10.58 -17.10 29.35
N ALA A 509 10.05 -17.77 30.35
CA ALA A 509 10.03 -17.30 31.73
C ALA A 509 11.44 -17.33 32.35
N GLY A 510 11.56 -16.83 33.59
CA GLY A 510 12.82 -16.69 34.29
C GLY A 510 13.51 -18.04 34.49
N LEU A 511 14.84 -18.05 34.43
CA LEU A 511 15.63 -19.28 34.46
C LEU A 511 16.03 -19.74 35.87
N HIS A 512 15.54 -19.06 36.92
CA HIS A 512 15.84 -19.36 38.32
C HIS A 512 15.51 -20.81 38.72
N ALA A 513 14.44 -21.38 38.15
CA ALA A 513 13.97 -22.74 38.44
C ALA A 513 14.50 -23.80 37.45
N ILE A 514 15.42 -23.45 36.55
CA ILE A 514 15.92 -24.38 35.52
C ILE A 514 16.58 -25.60 36.17
N THR A 515 16.18 -26.80 35.72
CA THR A 515 16.77 -28.05 36.23
C THR A 515 18.12 -28.33 35.57
N GLN A 516 18.87 -29.32 36.06
CA GLN A 516 20.08 -29.79 35.39
C GLN A 516 19.80 -30.30 33.96
N ALA A 517 18.66 -30.97 33.76
CA ALA A 517 18.20 -31.38 32.43
C ALA A 517 17.88 -30.16 31.56
N GLY A 518 17.20 -29.15 32.12
CA GLY A 518 16.93 -27.88 31.45
C GLY A 518 18.20 -27.16 31.00
N ARG A 519 19.26 -27.16 31.82
CA ARG A 519 20.57 -26.58 31.45
C ARG A 519 21.22 -27.30 30.26
N GLN A 520 21.09 -28.63 30.19
CA GLN A 520 21.58 -29.41 29.05
C GLN A 520 20.74 -29.16 27.79
N GLN A 521 19.41 -29.04 27.93
CA GLN A 521 18.51 -28.68 26.83
C GLN A 521 18.84 -27.28 26.29
N LEU A 522 19.03 -26.29 27.16
CA LEU A 522 19.41 -24.93 26.79
C LEU A 522 20.76 -24.90 26.03
N ALA A 523 21.75 -25.66 26.48
CA ALA A 523 23.02 -25.80 25.77
C ALA A 523 22.86 -26.46 24.39
N GLY A 524 21.95 -27.44 24.27
CA GLY A 524 21.62 -28.12 23.01
C GLY A 524 20.96 -27.21 21.97
N LEU A 525 20.33 -26.11 22.39
CA LEU A 525 19.77 -25.08 21.51
C LEU A 525 20.83 -24.12 20.95
N GLY A 526 22.09 -24.26 21.36
CA GLY A 526 23.17 -23.37 20.93
C GLY A 526 23.05 -21.95 21.46
N VAL A 527 22.36 -21.75 22.60
CA VAL A 527 22.22 -20.43 23.22
C VAL A 527 23.57 -19.94 23.73
N SER A 528 24.11 -18.90 23.09
CA SER A 528 25.36 -18.25 23.49
C SER A 528 25.14 -16.99 24.33
N THR A 529 23.93 -16.41 24.25
CA THR A 529 23.59 -15.14 24.88
C THR A 529 22.22 -15.22 25.56
N ILE A 530 22.12 -14.75 26.80
CA ILE A 530 20.86 -14.58 27.53
C ILE A 530 20.62 -13.09 27.74
N LEU A 531 19.42 -12.62 27.40
CA LEU A 531 18.94 -11.28 27.71
C LEU A 531 18.01 -11.38 28.93
N ASP A 532 18.51 -10.92 30.08
CA ASP A 532 17.72 -10.88 31.32
C ASP A 532 17.04 -9.52 31.43
N LEU A 533 15.73 -9.50 31.19
CA LEU A 533 14.92 -8.28 31.16
C LEU A 533 14.36 -7.90 32.53
N ARG A 534 14.70 -8.66 33.59
CA ARG A 534 14.22 -8.44 34.95
C ARG A 534 14.83 -7.18 35.57
N GLY A 535 14.18 -6.64 36.60
CA GLY A 535 14.67 -5.50 37.36
C GLY A 535 15.84 -5.89 38.26
N THR A 536 16.64 -4.91 38.69
CA THR A 536 17.84 -5.15 39.51
C THR A 536 17.57 -6.01 40.76
N THR A 537 16.54 -5.68 41.55
CA THR A 537 16.13 -6.46 42.73
C THR A 537 15.86 -7.95 42.43
N GLU A 538 15.20 -8.24 41.31
CA GLU A 538 14.89 -9.62 40.91
C GLU A 538 16.17 -10.38 40.56
N THR A 539 17.10 -9.74 39.85
CA THR A 539 18.37 -10.33 39.44
C THR A 539 19.36 -10.53 40.59
N GLU A 540 19.33 -9.67 41.61
CA GLU A 540 20.14 -9.84 42.83
C GLU A 540 19.65 -11.01 43.68
N LYS A 541 18.32 -11.19 43.76
CA LYS A 541 17.71 -12.28 44.51
C LYS A 541 17.90 -13.63 43.82
N GLU A 542 17.76 -13.67 42.50
CA GLU A 542 17.82 -14.89 41.69
C GLU A 542 18.70 -14.69 40.44
N PRO A 543 20.03 -14.67 40.59
CA PRO A 543 20.96 -14.37 39.50
C PRO A 543 21.06 -15.50 38.49
N ASP A 544 21.09 -15.15 37.21
CA ASP A 544 21.31 -16.09 36.11
C ASP A 544 22.79 -16.47 35.99
N GLN A 545 23.12 -17.67 36.47
CA GLN A 545 24.49 -18.21 36.43
C GLN A 545 24.59 -19.33 35.38
N PHE A 546 25.14 -19.00 34.22
CA PHE A 546 25.34 -19.93 33.09
C PHE A 546 26.78 -19.89 32.59
N PRO A 547 27.65 -20.83 33.02
CA PRO A 547 29.03 -20.88 32.56
C PRO A 547 29.12 -21.00 31.03
N GLY A 548 29.90 -20.11 30.39
CA GLY A 548 30.09 -20.11 28.94
C GLY A 548 28.98 -19.44 28.13
N VAL A 549 27.93 -18.90 28.79
CA VAL A 549 26.87 -18.14 28.15
C VAL A 549 26.98 -16.67 28.59
N ARG A 550 26.93 -15.74 27.64
CA ARG A 550 26.96 -14.31 27.94
C ARG A 550 25.59 -13.86 28.44
N VAL A 551 25.48 -13.50 29.70
CA VAL A 551 24.26 -12.88 30.26
C VAL A 551 24.36 -11.36 30.12
N VAL A 552 23.34 -10.74 29.52
CA VAL A 552 23.21 -9.29 29.34
C VAL A 552 21.99 -8.83 30.13
N SER A 553 22.22 -8.04 31.18
CA SER A 553 21.16 -7.46 32.01
C SER A 553 20.61 -6.19 31.35
N LEU A 554 19.30 -6.18 31.09
CA LEU A 554 18.57 -5.12 30.38
C LEU A 554 17.23 -4.85 31.09
N PRO A 555 17.24 -4.19 32.26
CA PRO A 555 16.02 -4.00 33.05
C PRO A 555 15.02 -3.12 32.30
N LEU A 556 13.90 -3.72 31.84
CA LEU A 556 12.86 -3.01 31.08
C LEU A 556 11.74 -2.42 31.94
N HIS A 557 11.76 -2.67 33.25
CA HIS A 557 10.90 -2.01 34.23
C HIS A 557 11.49 -2.16 35.63
N GLU A 558 11.49 -1.07 36.40
CA GLU A 558 11.89 -1.06 37.82
C GLU A 558 10.76 -0.47 38.67
N PRO A 559 10.08 -1.29 39.50
CA PRO A 559 9.03 -0.78 40.36
C PRO A 559 9.60 0.11 41.46
N SER A 560 8.87 1.15 41.84
CA SER A 560 9.25 2.12 42.88
C SER A 560 9.27 1.54 44.30
N ASP A 561 8.67 0.37 44.51
CA ASP A 561 8.72 -0.40 45.76
C ASP A 561 9.25 -1.83 45.48
N PRO A 562 10.39 -2.23 46.06
CA PRO A 562 11.00 -3.55 45.87
C PRO A 562 10.16 -4.74 46.37
N GLU A 563 9.38 -4.57 47.44
CA GLU A 563 8.48 -5.61 47.95
C GLU A 563 7.20 -5.68 47.11
N ALA A 564 6.73 -4.53 46.61
CA ALA A 564 5.67 -4.47 45.62
C ALA A 564 6.11 -5.04 44.27
N GLY A 565 7.39 -5.10 43.90
CA GLY A 565 7.84 -5.58 42.59
C GLY A 565 7.58 -7.06 42.32
N ILE A 566 7.64 -7.90 43.36
CA ILE A 566 7.24 -9.32 43.30
C ILE A 566 5.70 -9.43 43.17
N VAL A 567 5.01 -8.51 43.83
CA VAL A 567 3.55 -8.41 43.86
C VAL A 567 3.02 -7.72 42.59
N LEU A 568 3.76 -6.87 41.89
CA LEU A 568 3.32 -6.12 40.70
C LEU A 568 3.18 -7.05 39.49
N GLY A 569 4.07 -8.05 39.37
CA GLY A 569 3.90 -9.16 38.43
C GLY A 569 2.66 -10.03 38.71
N ALA A 570 2.06 -9.89 39.91
CA ALA A 570 0.90 -10.64 40.40
C ALA A 570 -0.29 -9.76 40.84
N VAL A 571 -0.24 -8.43 40.74
CA VAL A 571 -1.30 -7.49 41.23
C VAL A 571 -1.56 -6.33 40.28
N ALA A 572 -0.64 -5.98 39.37
CA ALA A 572 -0.95 -4.94 38.36
C ALA A 572 -2.01 -5.36 37.33
N GLY A 573 -2.44 -6.63 37.33
CA GLY A 573 -3.61 -7.11 36.58
C GLY A 573 -4.90 -7.21 37.41
N ALA A 574 -4.99 -6.57 38.59
CA ALA A 574 -6.25 -6.49 39.34
C ALA A 574 -7.21 -5.40 38.83
N SER A 575 -6.95 -4.85 37.64
CA SER A 575 -7.95 -4.13 36.86
C SER A 575 -7.52 -4.27 35.41
N GLY A 576 -8.25 -5.01 34.59
CA GLY A 576 -8.13 -4.97 33.12
C GLY A 576 -8.48 -3.59 32.52
N GLY A 577 -8.07 -2.50 33.16
CA GLY A 577 -8.33 -1.11 32.84
C GLY A 577 -7.05 -0.32 32.51
N PRO A 578 -7.15 1.03 32.46
CA PRO A 578 -6.12 1.94 31.95
C PRO A 578 -4.70 1.76 32.53
N ALA A 579 -4.57 1.23 33.75
CA ALA A 579 -3.29 1.09 34.45
C ALA A 579 -2.36 0.02 33.85
N LEU A 580 -2.87 -1.14 33.39
CA LEU A 580 -2.02 -2.18 32.80
C LEU A 580 -1.53 -1.81 31.40
N ARG A 581 -2.40 -1.16 30.62
CA ARG A 581 -2.03 -0.56 29.32
C ARG A 581 -0.93 0.48 29.49
N GLU A 582 -1.00 1.29 30.55
CA GLU A 582 0.04 2.27 30.88
C GLU A 582 1.38 1.62 31.20
N VAL A 583 1.42 0.52 31.95
CA VAL A 583 2.67 -0.21 32.24
C VAL A 583 3.31 -0.77 30.96
N TYR A 584 2.52 -1.34 30.05
CA TYR A 584 3.03 -1.85 28.78
C TYR A 584 3.57 -0.74 27.88
N ARG A 585 2.88 0.40 27.84
CA ARG A 585 3.36 1.61 27.17
C ARG A 585 4.63 2.13 27.83
N GLU A 586 4.71 2.19 29.16
CA GLU A 586 5.88 2.66 29.89
C GLU A 586 7.12 1.81 29.59
N ILE A 587 6.97 0.49 29.59
CA ILE A 587 8.05 -0.46 29.23
C ILE A 587 8.62 -0.11 27.85
N ALA A 588 7.76 0.13 26.87
CA ALA A 588 8.20 0.47 25.52
C ALA A 588 8.75 1.90 25.42
N LEU A 589 8.07 2.89 25.98
CA LEU A 589 8.36 4.29 25.72
C LEU A 589 9.53 4.84 26.56
N THR A 590 9.79 4.27 27.73
CA THR A 590 10.81 4.81 28.65
C THR A 590 12.15 4.06 28.60
N ARG A 591 12.18 2.84 28.02
CA ARG A 591 13.35 1.94 28.02
C ARG A 591 13.89 1.61 26.63
N GLY A 592 13.75 2.55 25.70
CA GLY A 592 14.21 2.34 24.32
C GLY A 592 15.72 2.10 24.21
N ALA A 593 16.55 2.66 25.09
CA ALA A 593 17.99 2.41 25.10
C ALA A 593 18.32 0.94 25.41
N GLU A 594 17.63 0.35 26.39
CA GLU A 594 17.78 -1.06 26.78
C GLU A 594 17.24 -2.00 25.69
N ILE A 595 16.12 -1.64 25.05
CA ILE A 595 15.59 -2.38 23.88
C ILE A 595 16.63 -2.40 22.76
N VAL A 596 17.19 -1.24 22.41
CA VAL A 596 18.25 -1.12 21.39
C VAL A 596 19.49 -1.93 21.76
N ALA A 597 19.92 -1.92 23.02
CA ALA A 597 21.02 -2.74 23.50
C ALA A 597 20.74 -4.24 23.36
N GLY A 598 19.51 -4.68 23.62
CA GLY A 598 19.07 -6.06 23.39
C GLY A 598 19.10 -6.46 21.92
N LEU A 599 18.63 -5.59 21.01
CA LEU A 599 18.70 -5.84 19.58
C LEU A 599 20.15 -5.96 19.09
N ARG A 600 21.06 -5.11 19.58
CA ARG A 600 22.51 -5.21 19.28
C ARG A 600 23.13 -6.50 19.82
N ALA A 601 22.72 -6.94 21.00
CA ALA A 601 23.15 -8.22 21.56
C ALA A 601 22.67 -9.38 20.69
N ILE A 602 21.46 -9.30 20.12
CA ILE A 602 20.97 -10.29 19.15
C ILE A 602 21.80 -10.25 17.86
N THR A 603 22.06 -9.07 17.29
CA THR A 603 22.84 -8.93 16.06
C THR A 603 24.25 -9.50 16.22
N SER A 604 24.91 -9.22 17.34
CA SER A 604 26.31 -9.61 17.60
C SER A 604 26.52 -11.04 18.14
N ALA A 605 25.47 -11.74 18.56
CA ALA A 605 25.60 -13.09 19.11
C ALA A 605 26.14 -14.10 18.08
N GLU A 606 27.11 -14.94 18.43
CA GLU A 606 27.61 -15.98 17.53
C GLU A 606 26.66 -17.20 17.46
N GLY A 607 25.94 -17.48 18.55
CA GLY A 607 24.92 -18.52 18.65
C GLY A 607 23.52 -17.94 18.82
N ALA A 608 22.61 -18.79 19.30
CA ALA A 608 21.23 -18.41 19.56
C ALA A 608 21.13 -17.50 20.80
N VAL A 609 20.04 -16.74 20.86
CA VAL A 609 19.77 -15.79 21.96
C VAL A 609 18.48 -16.19 22.65
N LEU A 610 18.47 -16.21 23.97
CA LEU A 610 17.25 -16.38 24.76
C LEU A 610 16.95 -15.10 25.54
N ALA A 611 15.74 -14.56 25.38
CA ALA A 611 15.27 -13.41 26.15
C ALA A 611 14.21 -13.83 27.18
N HIS A 612 14.33 -13.39 28.43
CA HIS A 612 13.33 -13.70 29.46
C HIS A 612 13.11 -12.54 30.42
N CYS A 613 11.98 -12.60 31.11
CA CYS A 613 11.68 -11.85 32.32
C CYS A 613 11.16 -12.86 33.35
N THR A 614 10.44 -12.45 34.38
CA THR A 614 9.97 -13.35 35.44
C THR A 614 8.99 -14.41 34.92
N ALA A 615 7.88 -14.00 34.30
CA ALA A 615 6.91 -14.92 33.69
C ALA A 615 7.14 -15.13 32.18
N GLY A 616 8.03 -14.34 31.56
CA GLY A 616 8.18 -14.33 30.11
C GLY A 616 6.97 -13.79 29.36
N LYS A 617 6.06 -13.10 30.06
CA LYS A 617 4.82 -12.50 29.53
C LYS A 617 5.04 -11.03 29.18
N ASP A 618 5.25 -10.18 30.17
CA ASP A 618 5.16 -8.72 30.02
C ASP A 618 6.38 -8.10 29.33
N ARG A 619 7.49 -7.93 30.06
CA ARG A 619 8.74 -7.33 29.53
C ARG A 619 9.28 -8.10 28.32
N THR A 620 9.24 -9.44 28.37
CA THR A 620 9.60 -10.29 27.23
C THR A 620 8.64 -10.15 26.07
N GLY A 621 7.33 -10.01 26.33
CA GLY A 621 6.32 -9.80 25.30
C GLY A 621 6.55 -8.50 24.53
N VAL A 622 6.74 -7.39 25.25
CA VAL A 622 7.04 -6.08 24.64
C VAL A 622 8.34 -6.14 23.85
N PHE A 623 9.43 -6.65 24.44
CA PHE A 623 10.72 -6.76 23.75
C PHE A 623 10.62 -7.60 22.46
N VAL A 624 9.99 -8.77 22.52
CA VAL A 624 9.82 -9.66 21.36
C VAL A 624 8.90 -9.04 20.32
N ALA A 625 7.83 -8.35 20.74
CA ALA A 625 6.95 -7.64 19.81
C ALA A 625 7.69 -6.55 19.02
N LEU A 626 8.54 -5.77 19.69
CA LEU A 626 9.35 -4.73 19.04
C LEU A 626 10.43 -5.33 18.14
N LEU A 627 11.08 -6.43 18.55
CA LEU A 627 12.01 -7.17 17.71
C LEU A 627 11.33 -7.66 16.41
N LEU A 628 10.19 -8.33 16.55
CA LEU A 628 9.45 -8.90 15.42
C LEU A 628 8.92 -7.80 14.48
N ALA A 629 8.37 -6.72 15.04
CA ALA A 629 7.93 -5.56 14.26
C ALA A 629 9.11 -4.88 13.54
N ALA A 630 10.28 -4.78 14.19
CA ALA A 630 11.48 -4.19 13.58
C ALA A 630 11.96 -5.01 12.37
N ILE A 631 11.93 -6.35 12.44
CA ILE A 631 12.28 -7.21 11.31
C ILE A 631 11.15 -7.39 10.29
N GLY A 632 10.01 -6.75 10.53
CA GLY A 632 8.91 -6.65 9.58
C GLY A 632 7.92 -7.80 9.64
N VAL A 633 7.78 -8.49 10.78
CA VAL A 633 6.68 -9.45 11.00
C VAL A 633 5.36 -8.69 11.18
N ARG A 634 4.27 -9.29 10.69
CA ARG A 634 2.93 -8.69 10.79
C ARG A 634 2.44 -8.61 12.23
N ASP A 635 1.65 -7.58 12.54
CA ASP A 635 1.15 -7.34 13.88
C ASP A 635 0.26 -8.45 14.39
N ASP A 636 -0.62 -8.98 13.55
CA ASP A 636 -1.48 -10.08 13.91
C ASP A 636 -0.66 -11.31 14.35
N GLN A 637 0.45 -11.59 13.66
CA GLN A 637 1.36 -12.67 14.03
C GLN A 637 2.09 -12.36 15.33
N ILE A 638 2.52 -11.12 15.55
CA ILE A 638 3.18 -10.68 16.77
C ILE A 638 2.24 -10.82 17.98
N VAL A 639 1.02 -10.33 17.83
CA VAL A 639 -0.03 -10.32 18.84
C VAL A 639 -0.47 -11.75 19.17
N ARG A 640 -0.65 -12.61 18.16
CA ARG A 640 -0.95 -14.02 18.37
C ARG A 640 0.19 -14.74 19.09
N THR A 641 1.44 -14.51 18.68
CA THR A 641 2.64 -15.07 19.33
C THR A 641 2.71 -14.66 20.81
N TYR A 642 2.26 -13.45 21.13
CA TYR A 642 2.19 -12.97 22.50
C TYR A 642 1.06 -13.66 23.31
N ALA A 643 -0.14 -13.76 22.73
CA ALA A 643 -1.33 -14.35 23.37
C ALA A 643 -1.12 -15.81 23.82
N GLU A 644 -0.28 -16.58 23.10
CA GLU A 644 0.12 -17.95 23.48
C GLU A 644 0.71 -18.06 24.90
N SER A 645 1.17 -16.95 25.48
CA SER A 645 1.74 -16.94 26.83
C SER A 645 0.75 -17.40 27.91
N VAL A 646 -0.56 -17.20 27.70
CA VAL A 646 -1.61 -17.68 28.64
C VAL A 646 -1.58 -19.20 28.74
N GLU A 647 -1.71 -19.88 27.60
CA GLU A 647 -1.78 -21.34 27.54
C GLU A 647 -0.48 -21.98 28.04
N ARG A 648 0.67 -21.37 27.72
CA ARG A 648 2.00 -21.89 28.04
C ARG A 648 2.43 -21.70 29.51
N LEU A 649 1.80 -20.78 30.24
CA LEU A 649 2.03 -20.60 31.67
C LEU A 649 1.25 -21.63 32.52
N GLY A 650 0.08 -22.04 32.06
CA GLY A 650 -0.66 -23.20 32.58
C GLY A 650 -1.19 -23.07 34.02
N ALA A 651 -1.81 -24.14 34.50
CA ALA A 651 -2.51 -24.18 35.79
C ALA A 651 -1.56 -24.12 37.02
N GLU A 652 -0.30 -24.56 36.87
CA GLU A 652 0.68 -24.51 37.96
C GLU A 652 1.13 -23.08 38.27
N PHE A 653 1.34 -22.24 37.25
CA PHE A 653 1.61 -20.81 37.43
C PHE A 653 0.42 -20.10 38.09
N ARG A 654 -0.81 -20.45 37.70
CA ARG A 654 -2.04 -19.98 38.36
C ARG A 654 -2.04 -20.32 39.85
N SER A 655 -1.65 -21.54 40.21
CA SER A 655 -1.59 -22.00 41.61
C SER A 655 -0.50 -21.28 42.41
N GLU A 656 0.66 -21.01 41.82
CA GLU A 656 1.75 -20.27 42.47
C GLU A 656 1.38 -18.81 42.73
N VAL A 657 0.82 -18.11 41.73
CA VAL A 657 0.36 -16.73 41.87
C VAL A 657 -0.73 -16.63 42.95
N SER A 658 -1.68 -17.57 42.95
CA SER A 658 -2.72 -17.67 43.99
C SER A 658 -2.12 -17.86 45.40
N GLY A 659 -1.13 -18.74 45.55
CA GLY A 659 -0.47 -19.00 46.83
C GLY A 659 0.36 -17.81 47.34
N LEU A 660 1.08 -17.12 46.45
CA LEU A 660 1.92 -15.96 46.78
C LEU A 660 1.09 -14.79 47.29
N LEU A 661 -0.07 -14.57 46.68
CA LEU A 661 -1.02 -13.51 47.06
C LEU A 661 -1.79 -13.86 48.34
N GLY A 662 -2.13 -15.14 48.55
CA GLY A 662 -2.73 -15.62 49.79
C GLY A 662 -1.86 -15.40 51.04
N LEU A 663 -0.53 -15.40 50.87
CA LEU A 663 0.44 -15.15 51.95
C LEU A 663 0.60 -13.65 52.31
N HIS A 664 0.32 -12.73 51.38
CA HIS A 664 0.51 -11.29 51.59
C HIS A 664 -0.76 -10.53 51.98
N GLY A 665 -1.96 -11.08 51.71
CA GLY A 665 -3.24 -10.36 51.88
C GLY A 665 -4.23 -10.90 52.93
N GLY A 666 -4.03 -12.11 53.48
CA GLY A 666 -4.94 -12.70 54.49
C GLY A 666 -6.38 -12.98 54.02
N ALA A 667 -6.71 -12.78 52.75
CA ALA A 667 -8.01 -13.07 52.15
C ALA A 667 -7.86 -13.82 50.81
N THR A 668 -8.76 -14.79 50.56
CA THR A 668 -8.92 -15.45 49.25
C THR A 668 -9.32 -14.42 48.20
N ILE A 669 -8.51 -14.30 47.15
CA ILE A 669 -8.81 -13.45 45.98
C ILE A 669 -9.94 -14.09 45.17
N ALA A 670 -10.85 -13.27 44.63
CA ALA A 670 -11.92 -13.72 43.74
C ALA A 670 -11.34 -14.28 42.43
N GLU A 671 -11.92 -15.36 41.90
CA GLU A 671 -11.40 -16.03 40.69
C GLU A 671 -11.26 -15.07 39.49
N ASP A 672 -12.20 -14.15 39.30
CA ASP A 672 -12.18 -13.15 38.22
C ASP A 672 -10.92 -12.26 38.26
N THR A 673 -10.45 -11.88 39.45
CA THR A 673 -9.23 -11.06 39.62
C THR A 673 -7.98 -11.86 39.29
N LEU A 674 -7.96 -13.16 39.59
CA LEU A 674 -6.86 -14.06 39.24
C LEU A 674 -6.83 -14.34 37.72
N ASP A 675 -7.98 -14.41 37.07
CA ASP A 675 -8.10 -14.52 35.61
C ASP A 675 -7.57 -13.28 34.89
N GLU A 676 -7.92 -12.07 35.35
CA GLU A 676 -7.37 -10.83 34.79
C GLU A 676 -5.85 -10.73 34.94
N LEU A 677 -5.31 -11.20 36.07
CA LEU A 677 -3.87 -11.21 36.35
C LEU A 677 -3.07 -12.12 35.42
N LEU A 678 -3.65 -13.26 35.09
CA LEU A 678 -3.01 -14.30 34.27
C LEU A 678 -3.28 -14.11 32.78
N ALA A 679 -4.20 -13.21 32.41
CA ALA A 679 -4.49 -12.89 31.04
C ALA A 679 -3.26 -12.32 30.31
N SER A 680 -3.15 -12.64 29.02
CA SER A 680 -2.24 -11.99 28.06
C SER A 680 -3.09 -11.42 26.91
N PRO A 681 -3.93 -10.39 27.18
CA PRO A 681 -4.82 -9.86 26.15
C PRO A 681 -4.01 -9.30 24.99
N ALA A 682 -4.38 -9.73 23.78
CA ALA A 682 -3.79 -9.32 22.50
C ALA A 682 -3.66 -7.78 22.41
N GLU A 683 -4.69 -7.10 22.92
CA GLU A 683 -4.89 -5.66 22.91
C GLU A 683 -3.75 -4.89 23.60
N LEU A 684 -3.02 -5.50 24.54
CA LEU A 684 -1.89 -4.84 25.21
C LEU A 684 -0.72 -4.62 24.26
N ILE A 685 -0.41 -5.62 23.42
CA ILE A 685 0.67 -5.49 22.43
C ILE A 685 0.19 -4.66 21.22
N GLU A 686 -1.07 -4.80 20.84
CA GLU A 686 -1.69 -3.93 19.82
C GLU A 686 -1.58 -2.45 20.23
N ASP A 687 -1.95 -2.11 21.47
CA ASP A 687 -1.87 -0.74 21.99
C ASP A 687 -0.44 -0.19 22.01
N VAL A 688 0.55 -1.03 22.33
CA VAL A 688 1.97 -0.65 22.31
C VAL A 688 2.44 -0.37 20.89
N LEU A 689 2.16 -1.28 19.94
CA LEU A 689 2.56 -1.11 18.55
C LEU A 689 1.84 0.07 17.90
N ALA A 690 0.54 0.23 18.15
CA ALA A 690 -0.26 1.34 17.69
C ALA A 690 0.23 2.67 18.27
N GLY A 691 0.54 2.73 19.57
CA GLY A 691 1.09 3.92 20.22
C GLY A 691 2.43 4.33 19.64
N ILE A 692 3.36 3.38 19.49
CA ILE A 692 4.67 3.65 18.88
C ILE A 692 4.53 4.14 17.44
N ARG A 693 3.61 3.57 16.66
CA ARG A 693 3.38 4.02 15.27
C ARG A 693 2.66 5.34 15.18
N HIS A 694 1.77 5.65 16.13
CA HIS A 694 1.18 6.96 16.23
C HIS A 694 2.25 8.03 16.50
N ASP A 695 3.14 7.78 17.46
CA ASP A 695 4.13 8.75 17.92
C ASP A 695 5.37 8.83 17.00
N HIS A 696 5.77 7.72 16.39
CA HIS A 696 7.02 7.60 15.63
C HIS A 696 6.83 7.13 14.16
N GLY A 697 5.62 6.82 13.72
CA GLY A 697 5.32 6.27 12.39
C GLY A 697 5.59 4.76 12.27
N THR A 698 6.78 4.29 12.67
CA THR A 698 7.17 2.87 12.68
C THR A 698 7.98 2.49 13.92
N VAL A 699 8.02 1.19 14.22
CA VAL A 699 8.94 0.64 15.24
C VAL A 699 10.40 0.88 14.85
N ALA A 700 10.75 0.85 13.56
CA ALA A 700 12.10 1.17 13.09
C ALA A 700 12.49 2.63 13.42
N ALA A 701 11.58 3.59 13.21
CA ALA A 701 11.81 4.99 13.56
C ALA A 701 11.91 5.20 15.07
N TYR A 702 11.09 4.50 15.86
CA TYR A 702 11.22 4.49 17.32
C TYR A 702 12.60 3.97 17.77
N LEU A 703 13.11 2.88 17.17
CA LEU A 703 14.44 2.36 17.48
C LEU A 703 15.55 3.33 17.05
N ALA A 704 15.40 4.00 15.90
CA ALA A 704 16.33 5.03 15.44
C ALA A 704 16.37 6.25 16.36
N ALA A 705 15.22 6.69 16.89
CA ALA A 705 15.13 7.74 17.90
C ALA A 705 15.88 7.39 19.19
N HIS A 706 16.02 6.10 19.49
CA HIS A 706 16.79 5.57 20.62
C HIS A 706 18.22 5.11 20.23
N GLY A 707 18.67 5.51 19.03
CA GLY A 707 20.06 5.36 18.59
C GLY A 707 20.40 4.04 17.93
N PHE A 708 19.43 3.27 17.42
CA PHE A 708 19.66 2.08 16.58
C PHE A 708 19.57 2.43 15.10
N SER A 709 20.69 2.42 14.39
CA SER A 709 20.73 2.90 13.01
C SER A 709 20.00 1.96 12.05
N TYR A 710 19.61 2.49 10.88
CA TYR A 710 19.02 1.67 9.81
C TYR A 710 19.99 0.63 9.25
N ASP A 711 21.30 0.85 9.34
CA ASP A 711 22.32 -0.14 8.98
C ASP A 711 22.31 -1.31 9.99
N GLU A 712 22.23 -1.01 11.29
CA GLU A 712 22.10 -2.03 12.34
C GLU A 712 20.80 -2.83 12.19
N LEU A 713 19.70 -2.16 11.83
CA LEU A 713 18.44 -2.82 11.53
C LEU A 713 18.53 -3.73 10.30
N SER A 714 19.24 -3.29 9.25
CA SER A 714 19.46 -4.08 8.05
C SER A 714 20.32 -5.32 8.33
N GLU A 715 21.31 -5.19 9.20
CA GLU A 715 22.11 -6.32 9.67
C GLU A 715 21.29 -7.31 10.50
N LEU A 716 20.46 -6.81 11.43
CA LEU A 716 19.53 -7.62 12.21
C LEU A 716 18.57 -8.40 11.31
N ARG A 717 17.97 -7.75 10.30
CA ARG A 717 17.10 -8.40 9.31
C ARG A 717 17.85 -9.46 8.50
N ARG A 718 19.07 -9.17 8.03
CA ARG A 718 19.91 -10.12 7.30
C ARG A 718 20.25 -11.35 8.13
N LYS A 719 20.36 -11.18 9.45
CA LYS A 719 20.63 -12.27 10.39
C LYS A 719 19.40 -13.11 10.67
N LEU A 720 18.23 -12.49 10.81
CA LEU A 720 17.03 -13.15 11.32
C LEU A 720 16.01 -13.56 10.25
N VAL A 721 16.12 -13.07 9.02
CA VAL A 721 15.13 -13.33 7.97
C VAL A 721 15.78 -14.11 6.80
N VAL A 722 15.07 -15.10 6.23
CA VAL A 722 15.44 -15.88 5.04
C VAL A 722 14.43 -15.72 3.92
#